data_AF-A0A7S1SXN8-F1
#
_entry.id   AF-A0A7S1SXN8-F1
#
_cell.length_a   1.000
_cell.length_b   1.000
_cell.length_c   1.000
_cell.angle_alpha   90.00
_cell.angle_beta   90.00
_cell.angle_gamma   90.00
#
_symmetry.space_group_name_H-M   'P 1'
#
loop_
_entity.id
_entity.type
_entity.pdbx_description
1 polymer ?
#
loop_
_entity_poly.entity_id
_entity_poly.type
_entity_poly.pdbx_seq_one_letter_code
_entity_poly.pdbx_strand_id
1 'polypeptide(L)'
;MERPGSRGSYGLQSSGMAKAPTGNPLAPPPRPGTGQGMGPPPSRSGSMSGSGYGIPPGTSAQRMGMGSRGGTGAGMRPGTANRGVGQALNTDVQVAERPVTQQGMSGMKTAGQGPGRQVLDKSYFLAELRQKKQELLQVNEQMEGEINVFEQNAGTFDKLNVKYEQLQKEVKGLQGELSDYNMILDKSSTNVDPEEITKQYMKLKEKNDSERRRLESIYTERAGLDQRSRDVEQQIWQQQSNMEAKLSQLAPTSREQYQALMAEVQAMQPEAQRMEAEMMALDQKVAAAEAELSSNNIKQRALSLQEQIRQLTERKYELEAEEAKTRLSPEEQVEQLKSKIKRDNAEVDRLQQQARVVLENIKKLEGQVGSVKPVEAAKPAPAMAPMSELSQAEDTQGKYDELLAKEQDLNSFLSSFQSQMADRKVDLQSKQEAVVAALERVSKAGKVVQSKALPDSGKFREMQDELEYKKIQVENAQNTQVRLKDELTMRRAELEKIDTLEDKIMEELTNLKKKRAVMDEELAEFGMVEQLKVKAEKTKKYLEEQRLVLAGRKDLIKTLAKEKKAKLDAKLSQLQEKDLHLTLERLEQKIRTLEQGIFTMDEFVRGKEAEADFKPLVQEVVVMVDSLNLEVQKMAAL
;
A
#
# COMPACT_ATOMS: atom_id res chain seq x y z
N MET A 1 2.67 35.14 -54.62
CA MET A 1 1.33 34.55 -54.44
C MET A 1 1.53 33.23 -53.71
N GLU A 2 1.92 33.30 -52.44
CA GLU A 2 1.03 33.36 -51.26
C GLU A 2 0.31 32.04 -51.00
N ARG A 3 0.78 31.36 -49.95
CA ARG A 3 0.00 30.43 -49.12
C ARG A 3 0.28 30.76 -47.65
N PRO A 4 -0.70 31.26 -46.89
CA PRO A 4 -0.74 31.16 -45.42
C PRO A 4 -1.40 29.80 -45.07
N GLY A 5 -1.24 29.14 -43.93
CA GLY A 5 -0.84 29.55 -42.59
C GLY A 5 -1.80 28.82 -41.64
N SER A 6 -1.41 27.67 -41.10
CA SER A 6 -2.19 26.94 -40.09
C SER A 6 -1.26 26.29 -39.07
N ARG A 7 -1.29 26.79 -37.83
CA ARG A 7 -1.12 26.07 -36.56
C ARG A 7 -1.06 27.07 -35.40
N GLY A 8 -2.14 27.14 -34.64
CA GLY A 8 -2.16 27.66 -33.27
C GLY A 8 -2.52 26.52 -32.33
N SER A 9 -1.54 26.04 -31.56
CA SER A 9 -1.69 25.01 -30.52
C SER A 9 -1.53 25.70 -29.17
N TYR A 10 -2.61 25.82 -28.40
CA TYR A 10 -2.56 26.18 -26.98
C TYR A 10 -2.28 24.91 -26.17
N GLY A 11 -1.08 24.81 -25.61
CA GLY A 11 -0.73 23.77 -24.63
C GLY A 11 -1.19 24.19 -23.24
N LEU A 12 -2.05 23.36 -22.62
CA LEU A 12 -2.31 23.42 -21.18
C LEU A 12 -1.10 22.85 -20.43
N GLN A 13 -0.48 23.67 -19.59
CA GLN A 13 0.54 23.25 -18.64
C GLN A 13 -0.11 22.43 -17.52
N SER A 14 0.31 21.18 -17.38
CA SER A 14 0.01 20.35 -16.21
C SER A 14 0.70 20.94 -14.98
N SER A 15 -0.10 21.37 -14.01
CA SER A 15 0.35 21.75 -12.68
C SER A 15 1.00 20.54 -11.99
N GLY A 16 2.30 20.63 -11.72
CA GLY A 16 3.06 19.63 -10.99
C GLY A 16 2.72 19.69 -9.50
N MET A 17 2.01 18.68 -9.01
CA MET A 17 1.88 18.41 -7.58
C MET A 17 3.10 17.62 -7.10
N ALA A 18 3.78 18.18 -6.11
CA ALA A 18 5.00 17.69 -5.52
C ALA A 18 4.84 16.25 -4.99
N LYS A 19 5.80 15.39 -5.33
CA LYS A 19 6.00 14.09 -4.71
C LYS A 19 6.19 14.29 -3.20
N ALA A 20 5.50 13.49 -2.39
CA ALA A 20 5.74 13.39 -0.95
C ALA A 20 7.23 13.04 -0.68
N PRO A 21 7.80 13.48 0.45
CA PRO A 21 9.20 13.24 0.77
C PRO A 21 9.40 11.73 1.01
N THR A 22 9.86 11.02 -0.01
CA THR A 22 10.39 9.67 0.12
C THR A 22 11.54 9.72 1.12
N GLY A 23 11.39 8.99 2.23
CA GLY A 23 12.36 8.93 3.31
C GLY A 23 13.80 8.77 2.82
N ASN A 24 14.69 9.50 3.48
CA ASN A 24 16.13 9.54 3.19
C ASN A 24 16.71 8.15 2.86
N PRO A 25 17.65 8.06 1.90
CA PRO A 25 18.47 6.88 1.75
C PRO A 25 19.22 6.66 3.07
N LEU A 26 18.99 5.51 3.70
CA LEU A 26 19.75 5.05 4.85
C LEU A 26 21.24 5.06 4.47
N ALA A 27 22.03 5.86 5.20
CA ALA A 27 23.48 5.82 5.11
C ALA A 27 23.96 4.38 5.37
N PRO A 28 24.96 3.89 4.61
CA PRO A 28 25.51 2.56 4.86
C PRO A 28 26.00 2.45 6.31
N PRO A 29 25.80 1.30 6.98
CA PRO A 29 26.19 1.15 8.38
C PRO A 29 27.70 1.37 8.53
N PRO A 30 28.14 2.07 9.60
CA PRO A 30 29.56 2.23 9.86
C PRO A 30 30.15 0.84 10.13
N ARG A 31 31.24 0.52 9.41
CA ARG A 31 32.00 -0.71 9.64
C ARG A 31 32.44 -0.76 11.10
N PRO A 32 32.35 -1.91 11.79
CA PRO A 32 32.82 -2.03 13.16
C PRO A 32 34.32 -1.73 13.24
N GLY A 33 34.68 -0.60 13.85
CA GLY A 33 36.04 -0.28 14.21
C GLY A 33 36.50 -1.22 15.31
N THR A 34 37.42 -2.13 14.99
CA THR A 34 38.23 -2.84 15.97
C THR A 34 39.25 -1.87 16.53
N GLY A 35 39.21 -1.57 17.83
CA GLY A 35 40.27 -0.79 18.48
C GLY A 35 39.95 -0.28 19.88
N GLN A 36 39.93 -1.17 20.87
CA GLN A 36 40.23 -0.82 22.27
C GLN A 36 41.65 -1.33 22.56
N GLY A 37 42.53 -0.46 23.09
CA GLY A 37 43.75 -0.91 23.76
C GLY A 37 44.97 0.04 23.70
N MET A 38 45.08 0.90 24.71
CA MET A 38 46.31 1.25 25.47
C MET A 38 47.52 1.86 24.71
N GLY A 39 47.76 3.15 24.94
CA GLY A 39 49.05 3.80 24.73
C GLY A 39 49.56 4.51 25.99
N PRO A 40 50.85 4.35 26.38
CA PRO A 40 51.54 5.18 27.38
C PRO A 40 52.27 6.40 26.74
N PRO A 41 52.80 7.37 27.54
CA PRO A 41 52.83 8.80 27.19
C PRO A 41 54.29 9.36 26.92
N PRO A 42 54.61 10.67 27.07
CA PRO A 42 54.88 11.55 25.92
C PRO A 42 56.25 12.27 25.91
N SER A 43 56.61 12.93 24.81
CA SER A 43 57.60 14.03 24.77
C SER A 43 57.21 15.01 23.66
N ARG A 44 56.75 16.23 24.02
CA ARG A 44 57.46 17.53 23.84
C ARG A 44 58.01 17.74 22.42
N SER A 45 57.78 18.86 21.74
CA SER A 45 57.34 20.19 22.15
C SER A 45 57.19 21.07 20.91
N GLY A 46 56.32 22.08 21.00
CA GLY A 46 56.54 23.36 20.32
C GLY A 46 55.67 23.61 19.09
N SER A 47 54.97 24.72 18.89
CA SER A 47 54.39 25.77 19.73
C SER A 47 53.89 26.83 18.73
N MET A 48 52.80 27.51 19.08
CA MET A 48 52.31 28.78 18.52
C MET A 48 51.55 28.64 17.20
N SER A 49 50.22 28.72 17.26
CA SER A 49 49.39 29.95 17.29
C SER A 49 49.05 30.35 15.86
N GLY A 50 47.81 30.59 15.49
CA GLY A 50 46.62 30.86 16.27
C GLY A 50 45.74 31.76 15.41
N SER A 51 44.42 31.58 15.56
CA SER A 51 43.35 32.44 15.04
C SER A 51 43.25 32.57 13.51
N GLY A 52 42.08 32.46 12.90
CA GLY A 52 40.74 32.46 13.47
C GLY A 52 39.81 33.20 12.52
N TYR A 53 38.56 32.73 12.48
CA TYR A 53 37.35 33.39 11.96
C TYR A 53 37.31 33.61 10.44
N GLY A 54 36.32 33.09 9.70
CA GLY A 54 34.88 33.33 9.86
C GLY A 54 34.47 34.30 8.74
N ILE A 55 33.99 33.83 7.56
CA ILE A 55 32.55 33.63 7.18
C ILE A 55 31.79 34.98 7.16
N PRO A 56 30.78 35.29 6.29
CA PRO A 56 30.33 34.86 4.94
C PRO A 56 29.81 36.14 4.15
N PRO A 57 28.69 36.21 3.37
CA PRO A 57 27.80 35.22 2.69
C PRO A 57 27.36 35.56 1.24
N GLY A 58 26.75 34.56 0.57
CA GLY A 58 25.66 34.68 -0.43
C GLY A 58 26.04 35.30 -1.79
N THR A 59 25.42 35.02 -2.94
CA THR A 59 24.23 34.25 -3.31
C THR A 59 24.16 34.27 -4.86
N SER A 60 23.62 33.19 -5.43
CA SER A 60 22.82 33.16 -6.68
C SER A 60 23.48 33.25 -8.07
N ALA A 61 22.84 32.46 -8.96
CA ALA A 61 22.57 32.72 -10.37
C ALA A 61 23.55 32.19 -11.44
N GLN A 62 23.11 31.05 -12.00
CA GLN A 62 22.82 30.83 -13.42
C GLN A 62 23.92 30.81 -14.49
N ARG A 63 23.71 29.79 -15.33
CA ARG A 63 23.91 29.73 -16.79
C ARG A 63 25.33 29.53 -17.32
N MET A 64 25.51 28.26 -17.71
CA MET A 64 26.07 27.85 -19.00
C MET A 64 25.81 28.88 -20.12
N GLY A 65 26.90 29.35 -20.71
CA GLY A 65 26.92 30.20 -21.89
C GLY A 65 28.27 30.08 -22.58
N MET A 66 28.26 29.45 -23.75
CA MET A 66 29.35 29.30 -24.72
C MET A 66 29.99 30.64 -25.06
N GLY A 67 31.33 30.73 -25.05
CA GLY A 67 32.06 31.93 -25.42
C GLY A 67 33.57 31.74 -25.50
N SER A 68 34.11 31.90 -26.71
CA SER A 68 35.52 31.81 -27.12
C SER A 68 36.41 32.96 -26.58
N ARG A 69 37.74 32.77 -26.72
CA ARG A 69 38.91 33.61 -26.34
C ARG A 69 39.35 33.45 -24.88
N GLY A 70 40.57 33.08 -24.55
CA GLY A 70 41.86 33.29 -25.22
C GLY A 70 42.57 34.48 -24.58
N GLY A 71 43.55 34.22 -23.70
CA GLY A 71 44.42 35.28 -23.18
C GLY A 71 45.16 35.00 -21.86
N THR A 72 46.40 34.53 -22.00
CA THR A 72 47.61 34.93 -21.25
C THR A 72 47.74 34.75 -19.73
N GLY A 73 48.81 34.04 -19.33
CA GLY A 73 49.67 34.52 -18.24
C GLY A 73 49.95 33.56 -17.09
N ALA A 74 50.74 32.49 -17.32
CA ALA A 74 51.49 31.84 -16.25
C ALA A 74 52.99 31.96 -16.57
N GLY A 75 53.69 32.74 -15.75
CA GLY A 75 55.13 32.85 -15.76
C GLY A 75 55.81 31.61 -15.17
N MET A 76 56.87 31.17 -15.85
CA MET A 76 58.23 30.98 -15.32
C MET A 76 58.33 30.82 -13.79
N ARG A 77 59.05 29.84 -13.24
CA ARG A 77 60.52 29.64 -13.36
C ARG A 77 60.99 28.44 -12.48
N PRO A 78 62.28 28.06 -12.41
CA PRO A 78 62.87 26.92 -13.10
C PRO A 78 63.56 25.89 -12.16
N GLY A 79 63.89 24.70 -12.66
CA GLY A 79 64.69 23.71 -11.93
C GLY A 79 65.52 22.85 -12.88
N THR A 80 66.83 22.95 -12.74
CA THR A 80 67.91 22.57 -13.65
C THR A 80 68.26 21.06 -13.71
N ALA A 81 68.69 20.69 -14.93
CA ALA A 81 69.73 19.73 -15.32
C ALA A 81 69.47 18.21 -15.15
N ASN A 82 69.14 17.46 -16.21
CA ASN A 82 69.93 16.95 -17.36
C ASN A 82 70.99 15.87 -17.05
N ARG A 83 70.71 14.65 -17.54
CA ARG A 83 71.56 13.67 -18.27
C ARG A 83 70.66 12.44 -18.52
N GLY A 84 70.43 11.89 -19.71
CA GLY A 84 70.85 12.20 -21.07
C GLY A 84 70.22 11.18 -22.04
N VAL A 85 70.57 11.31 -23.31
CA VAL A 85 70.42 10.33 -24.40
C VAL A 85 69.03 10.20 -25.03
N GLY A 86 68.95 10.64 -26.29
CA GLY A 86 68.29 9.83 -27.33
C GLY A 86 67.04 10.41 -27.96
N GLN A 87 67.21 10.82 -29.22
CA GLN A 87 66.26 10.63 -30.32
C GLN A 87 65.36 11.82 -30.73
N ALA A 88 65.81 12.40 -31.86
CA ALA A 88 65.23 13.40 -32.71
C ALA A 88 63.77 13.17 -33.11
N LEU A 89 62.98 14.25 -33.07
CA LEU A 89 61.90 14.51 -34.02
C LEU A 89 61.96 15.99 -34.42
N ASN A 90 62.21 16.23 -35.70
CA ASN A 90 62.18 17.52 -36.36
C ASN A 90 60.74 18.06 -36.37
N THR A 91 60.53 19.26 -35.82
CA THR A 91 59.40 20.11 -36.17
C THR A 91 59.93 21.47 -36.60
N ASP A 92 59.68 21.81 -37.86
CA ASP A 92 59.99 23.09 -38.49
C ASP A 92 59.22 24.22 -37.77
N VAL A 93 59.96 25.15 -37.15
CA VAL A 93 59.42 26.40 -36.60
C VAL A 93 59.84 27.51 -37.55
N GLN A 94 58.88 27.98 -38.37
CA GLN A 94 59.06 29.18 -39.19
C GLN A 94 59.12 30.43 -38.30
N VAL A 95 60.31 31.03 -38.25
CA VAL A 95 60.57 32.31 -37.57
C VAL A 95 60.16 33.43 -38.51
N ALA A 96 59.12 34.17 -38.14
CA ALA A 96 58.77 35.43 -38.78
C ALA A 96 59.85 36.49 -38.44
N GLU A 97 60.57 36.93 -39.47
CA GLU A 97 61.58 37.97 -39.40
C GLU A 97 60.98 39.32 -39.01
N ARG A 98 61.67 40.01 -38.11
CA ARG A 98 61.40 41.41 -37.74
C ARG A 98 61.86 42.32 -38.88
N PRO A 99 61.11 43.37 -39.26
CA PRO A 99 61.64 44.40 -40.13
C PRO A 99 62.57 45.31 -39.32
N VAL A 100 63.87 45.17 -39.54
CA VAL A 100 64.88 46.11 -39.09
C VAL A 100 64.91 47.28 -40.08
N THR A 101 64.63 48.46 -39.56
CA THR A 101 64.82 49.74 -40.26
C THR A 101 66.30 49.96 -40.53
N GLN A 102 66.70 50.04 -41.80
CA GLN A 102 67.93 50.76 -42.15
C GLN A 102 67.77 51.49 -43.48
N GLN A 103 67.84 52.81 -43.36
CA GLN A 103 67.98 53.77 -44.45
C GLN A 103 69.22 53.44 -45.28
N GLY A 104 69.09 53.50 -46.61
CA GLY A 104 70.18 53.33 -47.56
C GLY A 104 69.75 53.65 -49.00
N MET A 105 69.83 54.94 -49.34
CA MET A 105 69.90 55.59 -50.66
C MET A 105 69.94 54.70 -51.92
N SER A 106 68.93 54.83 -52.80
CA SER A 106 69.03 54.85 -54.28
C SER A 106 67.61 55.05 -54.81
N GLY A 107 67.27 56.13 -55.51
CA GLY A 107 67.52 56.22 -56.95
C GLY A 107 66.20 56.52 -57.67
N MET A 108 65.96 57.81 -57.87
CA MET A 108 64.92 58.45 -58.68
C MET A 108 64.59 57.73 -60.01
N LYS A 109 63.29 57.53 -60.33
CA LYS A 109 62.65 57.81 -61.64
C LYS A 109 61.14 57.49 -61.72
N THR A 110 60.37 58.57 -61.85
CA THR A 110 59.26 58.85 -62.81
C THR A 110 57.93 58.06 -62.82
N ALA A 111 56.87 58.86 -62.82
CA ALA A 111 55.42 58.60 -62.82
C ALA A 111 54.83 57.78 -64.00
N GLY A 112 53.64 57.20 -63.76
CA GLY A 112 52.71 56.73 -64.78
C GLY A 112 51.38 56.18 -64.23
N GLN A 113 50.32 57.01 -64.34
CA GLN A 113 48.88 56.72 -64.47
C GLN A 113 48.18 55.60 -63.63
N GLY A 114 47.11 56.00 -62.93
CA GLY A 114 46.24 55.11 -62.15
C GLY A 114 45.32 54.19 -63.00
N PRO A 115 44.76 53.12 -62.41
CA PRO A 115 44.02 52.10 -63.13
C PRO A 115 42.55 52.49 -63.36
N GLY A 116 42.11 52.40 -64.62
CA GLY A 116 40.71 52.49 -65.00
C GLY A 116 39.89 51.26 -64.53
N ARG A 117 38.57 51.43 -64.53
CA ARG A 117 37.57 50.40 -64.15
C ARG A 117 37.71 49.16 -65.04
N GLN A 118 38.26 48.07 -64.49
CA GLN A 118 38.29 46.77 -65.14
C GLN A 118 36.90 46.14 -65.13
N VAL A 119 36.35 45.86 -66.31
CA VAL A 119 35.13 45.05 -66.45
C VAL A 119 35.62 43.61 -66.63
N LEU A 120 35.28 42.74 -65.69
CA LEU A 120 35.70 41.35 -65.70
C LEU A 120 34.79 40.53 -66.62
N ASP A 121 35.39 39.79 -67.54
CA ASP A 121 34.65 38.96 -68.50
C ASP A 121 34.14 37.65 -67.87
N LYS A 122 33.15 37.01 -68.50
CA LYS A 122 32.59 35.72 -68.06
C LYS A 122 33.65 34.64 -67.77
N SER A 123 34.76 34.66 -68.52
CA SER A 123 35.88 33.73 -68.34
C SER A 123 36.62 33.92 -67.01
N TYR A 124 36.73 35.16 -66.51
CA TYR A 124 37.31 35.46 -65.20
C TYR A 124 36.46 34.85 -64.09
N PHE A 125 35.14 35.11 -64.08
CA PHE A 125 34.24 34.55 -63.08
C PHE A 125 34.14 33.01 -63.16
N LEU A 126 34.28 32.42 -64.35
CA LEU A 126 34.38 30.97 -64.50
C LEU A 126 35.69 30.39 -63.93
N ALA A 127 36.81 31.09 -64.08
CA ALA A 127 38.08 30.70 -63.48
C ALA A 127 38.03 30.81 -61.95
N GLU A 128 37.47 31.91 -61.43
CA GLU A 128 37.26 32.12 -59.99
C GLU A 128 36.30 31.08 -59.40
N LEU A 129 35.21 30.73 -60.10
CA LEU A 129 34.31 29.65 -59.68
C LEU A 129 34.99 28.28 -59.69
N ARG A 130 35.86 28.01 -60.67
CA ARG A 130 36.65 26.75 -60.71
C ARG A 130 37.65 26.70 -59.58
N GLN A 131 38.34 27.81 -59.30
CA GLN A 131 39.25 27.93 -58.17
C GLN A 131 38.50 27.72 -56.85
N LYS A 132 37.36 28.40 -56.64
CA LYS A 132 36.53 28.22 -55.45
C LYS A 132 35.97 26.81 -55.32
N LYS A 133 35.60 26.18 -56.44
CA LYS A 133 35.22 24.75 -56.47
C LYS A 133 36.38 23.87 -56.03
N GLN A 134 37.61 24.14 -56.48
CA GLN A 134 38.79 23.37 -56.10
C GLN A 134 39.16 23.59 -54.62
N GLU A 135 39.07 24.82 -54.11
CA GLU A 135 39.22 25.14 -52.68
C GLU A 135 38.17 24.40 -51.84
N LEU A 136 36.89 24.39 -52.27
CA LEU A 136 35.83 23.63 -51.58
C LEU A 136 36.08 22.13 -51.60
N LEU A 137 36.57 21.57 -52.72
CA LEU A 137 36.94 20.16 -52.80
C LEU A 137 38.11 19.82 -51.86
N GLN A 138 39.12 20.69 -51.79
CA GLN A 138 40.25 20.51 -50.89
C GLN A 138 39.81 20.58 -49.41
N VAL A 139 38.92 21.51 -49.07
CA VAL A 139 38.36 21.61 -47.71
C VAL A 139 37.49 20.40 -47.39
N ASN A 140 36.70 19.88 -48.34
CA ASN A 140 35.95 18.64 -48.14
C ASN A 140 36.87 17.45 -47.89
N GLU A 141 37.95 17.30 -48.65
CA GLU A 141 38.94 16.23 -48.45
C GLU A 141 39.64 16.37 -47.08
N GLN A 142 39.94 17.59 -46.65
CA GLN A 142 40.48 17.86 -45.32
C GLN A 142 39.47 17.50 -44.21
N MET A 143 38.21 17.91 -44.33
CA MET A 143 37.15 17.57 -43.36
C MET A 143 36.90 16.06 -43.31
N GLU A 144 36.89 15.37 -44.45
CA GLU A 144 36.79 13.91 -44.49
C GLU A 144 38.01 13.24 -43.82
N GLY A 145 39.22 13.79 -44.01
CA GLY A 145 40.42 13.37 -43.29
C GLY A 145 40.30 13.57 -41.78
N GLU A 146 39.81 14.73 -41.33
CA GLU A 146 39.56 15.02 -39.91
C GLU A 146 38.51 14.08 -39.31
N ILE A 147 37.40 13.82 -40.01
CA ILE A 147 36.36 12.86 -39.56
C ILE A 147 36.96 11.48 -39.34
N ASN A 148 37.76 10.98 -40.29
CA ASN A 148 38.43 9.68 -40.15
C ASN A 148 39.39 9.65 -38.96
N VAL A 149 40.14 10.73 -38.72
CA VAL A 149 41.03 10.85 -37.55
C VAL A 149 40.21 10.92 -36.25
N PHE A 150 39.09 11.63 -36.23
CA PHE A 150 38.18 11.67 -35.08
C PHE A 150 37.59 10.29 -34.77
N GLU A 151 37.15 9.54 -35.78
CA GLU A 151 36.62 8.19 -35.61
C GLU A 151 37.69 7.21 -35.11
N GLN A 152 38.91 7.27 -35.65
CA GLN A 152 40.04 6.49 -35.15
C GLN A 152 40.37 6.86 -33.70
N ASN A 153 40.43 8.16 -33.39
CA ASN A 153 40.71 8.65 -32.05
C ASN A 153 39.62 8.25 -31.05
N ALA A 154 38.34 8.32 -31.44
CA ALA A 154 37.23 7.82 -30.63
C ALA A 154 37.40 6.32 -30.32
N GLY A 155 37.72 5.51 -31.33
CA GLY A 155 38.01 4.09 -31.13
C GLY A 155 39.23 3.82 -30.25
N THR A 156 40.25 4.69 -30.28
CA THR A 156 41.39 4.59 -29.33
C THR A 156 41.02 5.03 -27.93
N PHE A 157 40.18 6.05 -27.77
CA PHE A 157 39.71 6.54 -26.48
C PHE A 157 38.88 5.48 -25.76
N ASP A 158 38.00 4.78 -26.46
CA ASP A 158 37.23 3.67 -25.89
C ASP A 158 38.13 2.52 -25.43
N LYS A 159 39.14 2.17 -26.22
CA LYS A 159 40.15 1.16 -25.82
C LYS A 159 40.94 1.61 -24.59
N LEU A 160 41.30 2.89 -24.52
CA LEU A 160 41.99 3.47 -23.36
C LEU A 160 41.10 3.49 -22.12
N ASN A 161 39.80 3.78 -22.24
CA ASN A 161 38.84 3.72 -21.14
C ASN A 161 38.71 2.29 -20.59
N VAL A 162 38.56 1.30 -21.47
CA VAL A 162 38.52 -0.11 -21.04
C VAL A 162 39.80 -0.51 -20.31
N LYS A 163 40.96 -0.11 -20.85
CA LYS A 163 42.25 -0.36 -20.21
C LYS A 163 42.38 0.37 -18.87
N TYR A 164 41.86 1.59 -18.77
CA TYR A 164 41.82 2.37 -17.53
C TYR A 164 40.95 1.68 -16.48
N GLU A 165 39.74 1.22 -16.81
CA GLU A 165 38.89 0.48 -15.89
C GLU A 165 39.54 -0.84 -15.42
N GLN A 166 40.22 -1.54 -16.33
CA GLN A 166 40.94 -2.77 -15.99
C GLN A 166 42.08 -2.49 -15.01
N LEU A 167 42.92 -1.49 -15.31
CA LEU A 167 44.01 -1.08 -14.41
C LEU A 167 43.45 -0.58 -13.06
N GLN A 168 42.32 0.11 -13.05
CA GLN A 168 41.68 0.56 -11.81
C GLN A 168 41.19 -0.62 -10.97
N LYS A 169 40.62 -1.67 -11.59
CA LYS A 169 40.24 -2.91 -10.90
C LYS A 169 41.48 -3.62 -10.35
N GLU A 170 42.56 -3.69 -11.11
CA GLU A 170 43.83 -4.29 -10.69
C GLU A 170 44.44 -3.54 -9.50
N VAL A 171 44.52 -2.21 -9.57
CA VAL A 171 44.99 -1.37 -8.46
C VAL A 171 44.14 -1.57 -7.21
N LYS A 172 42.81 -1.65 -7.34
CA LYS A 172 41.92 -1.96 -6.19
C LYS A 172 42.18 -3.36 -5.63
N GLY A 173 42.42 -4.36 -6.49
CA GLY A 173 42.79 -5.71 -6.09
C GLY A 173 44.09 -5.73 -5.29
N LEU A 174 45.15 -5.12 -5.84
CA LEU A 174 46.46 -5.00 -5.18
C LEU A 174 46.40 -4.21 -3.88
N GLN A 175 45.58 -3.16 -3.79
CA GLN A 175 45.33 -2.44 -2.53
C GLN A 175 44.62 -3.33 -1.50
N GLY A 176 43.70 -4.19 -1.94
CA GLY A 176 43.06 -5.20 -1.09
C GLY A 176 44.07 -6.20 -0.54
N GLU A 177 44.88 -6.80 -1.41
CA GLU A 177 45.95 -7.72 -1.02
C GLU A 177 46.94 -7.07 -0.05
N LEU A 178 47.34 -5.82 -0.31
CA LEU A 178 48.20 -5.08 0.61
C LEU A 178 47.54 -4.85 1.98
N SER A 179 46.24 -4.54 2.01
CA SER A 179 45.49 -4.44 3.25
C SER A 179 45.44 -5.76 4.01
N ASP A 180 45.27 -6.88 3.30
CA ASP A 180 45.26 -8.21 3.90
C ASP A 180 46.65 -8.57 4.46
N TYR A 181 47.72 -8.29 3.72
CA TYR A 181 49.09 -8.48 4.21
C TYR A 181 49.39 -7.60 5.42
N ASN A 182 48.95 -6.34 5.43
CA ASN A 182 49.09 -5.46 6.60
C ASN A 182 48.32 -6.01 7.81
N MET A 183 47.10 -6.52 7.60
CA MET A 183 46.31 -7.13 8.68
C MET A 183 46.98 -8.39 9.24
N ILE A 184 47.52 -9.25 8.38
CA ILE A 184 48.26 -10.44 8.79
C ILE A 184 49.52 -10.04 9.55
N LEU A 185 50.24 -9.01 9.08
CA LEU A 185 51.42 -8.48 9.75
C LEU A 185 51.08 -7.99 11.16
N ASP A 186 50.03 -7.19 11.32
CA ASP A 186 49.55 -6.72 12.62
C ASP A 186 49.14 -7.89 13.55
N LYS A 187 48.40 -8.87 13.02
CA LYS A 187 47.95 -10.06 13.77
C LYS A 187 49.11 -10.98 14.17
N SER A 188 50.11 -11.11 13.30
CA SER A 188 51.33 -11.87 13.60
C SER A 188 52.19 -11.14 14.65
N SER A 189 52.26 -9.81 14.60
CA SER A 189 52.97 -8.98 15.60
C SER A 189 52.33 -9.07 17.00
N THR A 190 51.03 -9.39 17.05
CA THR A 190 50.27 -9.59 18.28
C THR A 190 50.19 -11.07 18.70
N ASN A 191 50.90 -11.98 18.03
CA ASN A 191 50.93 -13.43 18.29
C ASN A 191 49.53 -14.08 18.34
N VAL A 192 48.61 -13.62 17.50
CA VAL A 192 47.28 -14.25 17.38
C VAL A 192 47.40 -15.53 16.57
N ASP A 193 46.91 -16.64 17.10
CA ASP A 193 46.89 -17.94 16.42
C ASP A 193 45.97 -17.90 15.18
N PRO A 194 46.40 -18.41 14.01
CA PRO A 194 45.52 -18.63 12.85
C PRO A 194 44.17 -19.30 13.18
N GLU A 195 44.12 -20.23 14.13
CA GLU A 195 42.88 -20.87 14.57
C GLU A 195 41.94 -19.88 15.29
N GLU A 196 42.48 -18.91 16.01
CA GLU A 196 41.68 -17.87 16.64
C GLU A 196 41.13 -16.87 15.60
N ILE A 197 41.91 -16.55 14.57
CA ILE A 197 41.46 -15.69 13.45
C ILE A 197 40.29 -16.36 12.71
N THR A 198 40.39 -17.67 12.41
CA THR A 198 39.30 -18.40 11.76
C THR A 198 38.05 -18.47 12.64
N LYS A 199 38.20 -18.65 13.96
CA LYS A 199 37.07 -18.59 14.91
C LYS A 199 36.41 -17.20 14.95
N GLN A 200 37.21 -16.13 14.96
CA GLN A 200 36.69 -14.75 14.91
C GLN A 200 35.96 -14.49 13.58
N TYR A 201 36.51 -14.97 12.45
CA TYR A 201 35.87 -14.91 11.15
C TYR A 201 34.52 -15.62 11.14
N MET A 202 34.44 -16.86 11.66
CA MET A 202 33.18 -17.62 11.68
C MET A 202 32.10 -16.90 12.52
N LYS A 203 32.47 -16.35 13.68
CA LYS A 203 31.55 -15.55 14.50
C LYS A 203 31.06 -14.29 13.79
N LEU A 204 31.96 -13.57 13.12
CA LEU A 204 31.60 -12.38 12.34
C LEU A 204 30.71 -12.74 11.14
N LYS A 205 31.00 -13.87 10.48
CA LYS A 205 30.20 -14.38 9.37
C LYS A 205 28.78 -14.71 9.82
N GLU A 206 28.61 -15.44 10.92
CA GLU A 206 27.31 -15.76 11.49
C GLU A 206 26.52 -14.50 11.87
N LYS A 207 27.18 -13.51 12.47
CA LYS A 207 26.57 -12.20 12.76
C LYS A 207 26.17 -11.45 11.49
N ASN A 208 27.01 -11.45 10.46
CA ASN A 208 26.67 -10.79 9.19
C ASN A 208 25.52 -11.50 8.47
N ASP A 209 25.46 -12.83 8.53
CA ASP A 209 24.36 -13.60 7.94
C ASP A 209 23.03 -13.36 8.68
N SER A 210 23.04 -13.22 10.01
CA SER A 210 21.84 -12.87 10.78
C SER A 210 21.38 -11.44 10.53
N GLU A 211 22.30 -10.46 10.50
CA GLU A 211 21.99 -9.08 10.14
C GLU A 211 21.50 -8.97 8.68
N ARG A 212 22.06 -9.77 7.75
CA ARG A 212 21.57 -9.82 6.36
C ARG A 212 20.10 -10.26 6.29
N ARG A 213 19.73 -11.32 7.00
CA ARG A 213 18.34 -11.79 7.07
C ARG A 213 17.41 -10.73 7.69
N ARG A 214 17.89 -10.04 8.72
CA ARG A 214 17.14 -8.93 9.33
C ARG A 214 16.93 -7.79 8.35
N LEU A 215 17.97 -7.39 7.62
CA LEU A 215 17.88 -6.36 6.58
C LEU A 215 16.94 -6.76 5.45
N GLU A 216 16.96 -8.04 5.05
CA GLU A 216 16.05 -8.57 4.03
C GLU A 216 14.59 -8.51 4.51
N SER A 217 14.31 -8.88 5.76
CA SER A 217 12.98 -8.71 6.35
C SER A 217 12.54 -7.24 6.33
N ILE A 218 13.38 -6.31 6.78
CA ILE A 218 13.08 -4.87 6.77
C ILE A 218 12.84 -4.38 5.34
N TYR A 219 13.62 -4.85 4.38
CA TYR A 219 13.45 -4.49 2.97
C TYR A 219 12.11 -4.97 2.41
N THR A 220 11.71 -6.21 2.72
CA THR A 220 10.40 -6.74 2.28
C THR A 220 9.24 -6.00 2.92
N GLU A 221 9.34 -5.67 4.21
CA GLU A 221 8.33 -4.87 4.90
C GLU A 221 8.21 -3.47 4.30
N ARG A 222 9.35 -2.81 4.07
CA ARG A 222 9.40 -1.49 3.41
C ARG A 222 8.79 -1.56 2.01
N ALA A 223 9.15 -2.56 1.20
CA ALA A 223 8.58 -2.73 -0.13
C ALA A 223 7.05 -2.89 -0.08
N GLY A 224 6.54 -3.64 0.89
CA GLY A 224 5.10 -3.79 1.12
C GLY A 224 4.41 -2.51 1.63
N LEU A 225 5.09 -1.71 2.45
CA LEU A 225 4.60 -0.38 2.88
C LEU A 225 4.59 0.61 1.71
N ASP A 226 5.66 0.65 0.91
CA ASP A 226 5.78 1.52 -0.26
C ASP A 226 4.71 1.17 -1.31
N GLN A 227 4.41 -0.12 -1.52
CA GLN A 227 3.32 -0.52 -2.40
C GLN A 227 1.95 -0.06 -1.88
N ARG A 228 1.68 -0.28 -0.59
CA ARG A 228 0.43 0.22 0.03
C ARG A 228 0.32 1.74 -0.03
N SER A 229 1.42 2.47 0.12
CA SER A 229 1.44 3.93 -0.03
C SER A 229 1.05 4.34 -1.43
N ARG A 230 1.59 3.68 -2.46
CA ARG A 230 1.23 3.93 -3.87
C ARG A 230 -0.24 3.64 -4.14
N ASP A 231 -0.76 2.54 -3.62
CA ASP A 231 -2.18 2.17 -3.80
C ASP A 231 -3.10 3.22 -3.15
N VAL A 232 -2.75 3.71 -1.94
CA VAL A 232 -3.48 4.78 -1.26
C VAL A 232 -3.37 6.11 -2.02
N GLU A 233 -2.19 6.48 -2.49
CA GLU A 233 -1.99 7.69 -3.32
C GLU A 233 -2.83 7.64 -4.60
N GLN A 234 -2.92 6.47 -5.24
CA GLN A 234 -3.75 6.27 -6.43
C GLN A 234 -5.25 6.40 -6.10
N GLN A 235 -5.69 5.85 -4.95
CA GLN A 235 -7.08 6.02 -4.48
C GLN A 235 -7.38 7.50 -4.18
N ILE A 236 -6.46 8.22 -3.54
CA ILE A 236 -6.60 9.66 -3.28
C ILE A 236 -6.72 10.41 -4.60
N TRP A 237 -5.86 10.11 -5.58
CA TRP A 237 -5.91 10.73 -6.90
C TRP A 237 -7.25 10.48 -7.60
N GLN A 238 -7.76 9.24 -7.55
CA GLN A 238 -9.05 8.89 -8.15
C GLN A 238 -10.21 9.62 -7.45
N GLN A 239 -10.19 9.72 -6.13
CA GLN A 239 -11.19 10.48 -5.38
C GLN A 239 -11.12 11.97 -5.69
N GLN A 240 -9.92 12.56 -5.77
CA GLN A 240 -9.73 13.95 -6.17
C GLN A 240 -10.26 14.21 -7.58
N SER A 241 -9.95 13.33 -8.55
CA SER A 241 -10.47 13.42 -9.91
C SER A 241 -12.00 13.32 -9.96
N ASN A 242 -12.59 12.40 -9.19
CA ASN A 242 -14.04 12.27 -9.07
C ASN A 242 -14.68 13.49 -8.40
N MET A 243 -14.05 14.05 -7.37
CA MET A 243 -14.49 15.29 -6.73
C MET A 243 -14.42 16.47 -7.69
N GLU A 244 -13.34 16.60 -8.45
CA GLU A 244 -13.17 17.67 -9.44
C GLU A 244 -14.19 17.56 -10.58
N ALA A 245 -14.49 16.33 -11.05
CA ALA A 245 -15.55 16.08 -12.01
C ALA A 245 -16.92 16.50 -11.46
N LYS A 246 -17.24 16.19 -10.19
CA LYS A 246 -18.48 16.62 -9.53
C LYS A 246 -18.52 18.14 -9.31
N LEU A 247 -17.41 18.74 -8.88
CA LEU A 247 -17.27 20.19 -8.71
C LEU A 247 -17.44 20.95 -10.03
N SER A 248 -17.04 20.35 -11.16
CA SER A 248 -17.26 20.92 -12.48
C SER A 248 -18.75 20.98 -12.88
N GLN A 249 -19.61 20.17 -12.24
CA GLN A 249 -21.06 20.13 -12.43
C GLN A 249 -21.82 21.02 -11.43
N LEU A 250 -21.14 21.58 -10.42
CA LEU A 250 -21.75 22.48 -9.43
C LEU A 250 -21.94 23.91 -9.99
N ALA A 251 -22.81 24.68 -9.33
CA ALA A 251 -23.12 26.06 -9.71
C ALA A 251 -21.86 26.97 -9.69
N PRO A 252 -21.76 27.97 -10.60
CA PRO A 252 -20.55 28.78 -10.79
C PRO A 252 -20.02 29.46 -9.52
N THR A 253 -20.92 29.94 -8.66
CA THR A 253 -20.58 30.66 -7.42
C THR A 253 -19.92 29.75 -6.37
N SER A 254 -20.38 28.51 -6.23
CA SER A 254 -19.75 27.54 -5.33
C SER A 254 -18.40 27.04 -5.86
N ARG A 255 -18.24 27.00 -7.19
CA ARG A 255 -16.98 26.65 -7.84
C ARG A 255 -15.90 27.72 -7.63
N GLU A 256 -16.26 29.00 -7.69
CA GLU A 256 -15.35 30.11 -7.39
C GLU A 256 -14.86 30.09 -5.93
N GLN A 257 -15.75 29.79 -4.97
CA GLN A 257 -15.37 29.67 -3.56
C GLN A 257 -14.41 28.50 -3.32
N TYR A 258 -14.65 27.34 -3.95
CA TYR A 258 -13.72 26.21 -3.88
C TYR A 258 -12.36 26.54 -4.51
N GLN A 259 -12.35 27.22 -5.66
CA GLN A 259 -11.11 27.66 -6.31
C GLN A 259 -10.33 28.66 -5.45
N ALA A 260 -11.01 29.58 -4.77
CA ALA A 260 -10.38 30.51 -3.83
C ALA A 260 -9.74 29.77 -2.64
N LEU A 261 -10.45 28.81 -2.04
CA LEU A 261 -9.93 28.00 -0.93
C LEU A 261 -8.75 27.11 -1.38
N MET A 262 -8.83 26.53 -2.58
CA MET A 262 -7.73 25.74 -3.16
C MET A 262 -6.49 26.60 -3.45
N ALA A 263 -6.68 27.85 -3.90
CA ALA A 263 -5.58 28.78 -4.10
C ALA A 263 -4.91 29.16 -2.76
N GLU A 264 -5.70 29.30 -1.70
CA GLU A 264 -5.19 29.56 -0.34
C GLU A 264 -4.38 28.36 0.20
N VAL A 265 -4.88 27.14 0.01
CA VAL A 265 -4.14 25.91 0.36
C VAL A 265 -2.84 25.78 -0.45
N GLN A 266 -2.88 26.04 -1.76
CA GLN A 266 -1.68 26.06 -2.59
C GLN A 266 -0.68 27.15 -2.17
N ALA A 267 -1.14 28.29 -1.66
CA ALA A 267 -0.29 29.35 -1.16
C ALA A 267 0.37 29.01 0.19
N MET A 268 -0.30 28.22 1.05
CA MET A 268 0.27 27.74 2.32
C MET A 268 1.24 26.56 2.14
N GLN A 269 1.10 25.76 1.07
CA GLN A 269 1.96 24.61 0.76
C GLN A 269 3.48 24.94 0.75
N PRO A 270 3.98 25.99 0.07
CA PRO A 270 5.40 26.32 0.06
C PRO A 270 5.91 26.77 1.43
N GLU A 271 5.07 27.37 2.28
CA GLU A 271 5.44 27.75 3.64
C GLU A 271 5.61 26.51 4.53
N ALA A 272 4.71 25.53 4.41
CA ALA A 272 4.86 24.23 5.08
C ALA A 272 6.13 23.50 4.63
N GLN A 273 6.39 23.45 3.32
CA GLN A 273 7.63 22.85 2.77
C GLN A 273 8.89 23.56 3.26
N ARG A 274 8.85 24.89 3.42
CA ARG A 274 9.97 25.67 3.98
C ARG A 274 10.23 25.28 5.44
N MET A 275 9.18 25.17 6.26
CA MET A 275 9.31 24.76 7.67
C MET A 275 9.82 23.31 7.80
N GLU A 276 9.36 22.39 6.95
CA GLU A 276 9.88 21.02 6.91
C GLU A 276 11.36 20.97 6.52
N ALA A 277 11.78 21.74 5.52
CA ALA A 277 13.19 21.83 5.12
C ALA A 277 14.06 22.43 6.23
N GLU A 278 13.55 23.42 6.97
CA GLU A 278 14.24 24.00 8.13
C GLU A 278 14.38 22.98 9.28
N MET A 279 13.33 22.20 9.54
CA MET A 279 13.35 21.11 10.52
C MET A 279 14.39 20.04 10.15
N MET A 280 14.39 19.57 8.89
CA MET A 280 15.40 18.61 8.42
C MET A 280 16.83 19.15 8.53
N ALA A 281 17.03 20.44 8.24
CA ALA A 281 18.34 21.07 8.38
C ALA A 281 18.77 21.17 9.86
N LEU A 282 17.85 21.42 10.78
CA LEU A 282 18.11 21.40 12.22
C LEU A 282 18.43 19.99 12.70
N ASP A 283 17.68 18.98 12.29
CA ASP A 283 17.95 17.58 12.64
C ASP A 283 19.32 17.13 12.14
N GLN A 284 19.71 17.51 10.92
CA GLN A 284 21.03 17.22 10.39
C GLN A 284 22.14 17.91 11.21
N LYS A 285 21.92 19.14 11.68
CA LYS A 285 22.85 19.85 12.56
C LYS A 285 22.94 19.18 13.94
N VAL A 286 21.82 18.71 14.49
CA VAL A 286 21.78 17.97 15.76
C VAL A 286 22.56 16.66 15.60
N ALA A 287 22.28 15.87 14.57
CA ALA A 287 22.98 14.62 14.31
C ALA A 287 24.49 14.83 14.11
N ALA A 288 24.90 15.89 13.42
CA ALA A 288 26.32 16.24 13.27
C ALA A 288 26.97 16.63 14.61
N ALA A 289 26.27 17.43 15.42
CA ALA A 289 26.75 17.83 16.75
C ALA A 289 26.84 16.63 17.71
N GLU A 290 25.88 15.70 17.66
CA GLU A 290 25.89 14.45 18.42
C GLU A 290 27.01 13.52 17.96
N ALA A 291 27.25 13.40 16.65
CA ALA A 291 28.37 12.63 16.12
C ALA A 291 29.72 13.21 16.59
N GLU A 292 29.90 14.54 16.51
CA GLU A 292 31.10 15.20 17.04
C GLU A 292 31.25 14.98 18.55
N LEU A 293 30.16 15.08 19.31
CA LEU A 293 30.15 14.83 20.75
C LEU A 293 30.56 13.38 21.04
N SER A 294 30.02 12.40 20.30
CA SER A 294 30.33 10.98 20.46
C SER A 294 31.81 10.66 20.19
N SER A 295 32.43 11.38 19.25
CA SER A 295 33.83 11.18 18.89
C SER A 295 34.82 11.80 19.88
N ASN A 296 34.39 12.79 20.67
CA ASN A 296 35.27 13.59 21.52
C ASN A 296 34.91 13.49 23.00
N ASN A 297 35.64 12.63 23.72
CA ASN A 297 35.49 12.40 25.16
C ASN A 297 35.62 13.67 26.02
N ILE A 298 36.37 14.69 25.57
CA ILE A 298 36.52 15.96 26.29
C ILE A 298 35.23 16.80 26.16
N LYS A 299 34.63 16.85 24.97
CA LYS A 299 33.36 17.55 24.75
C LYS A 299 32.21 16.88 25.53
N GLN A 300 32.17 15.55 25.62
CA GLN A 300 31.19 14.83 26.48
C GLN A 300 31.35 15.20 27.96
N ARG A 301 32.60 15.22 28.46
CA ARG A 301 32.87 15.59 29.85
C ARG A 301 32.53 17.06 30.13
N ALA A 302 32.76 17.95 29.16
CA ALA A 302 32.37 19.36 29.25
C ALA A 302 30.84 19.52 29.28
N LEU A 303 30.09 18.78 28.45
CA LEU A 303 28.62 18.78 28.48
C LEU A 303 28.08 18.28 29.81
N SER A 304 28.62 17.18 30.34
CA SER A 304 28.23 16.64 31.66
C SER A 304 28.48 17.64 32.78
N LEU A 305 29.60 18.35 32.76
CA LEU A 305 29.88 19.43 33.71
C LEU A 305 28.94 20.61 33.54
N GLN A 306 28.56 20.97 32.30
CA GLN A 306 27.61 22.04 32.03
C GLN A 306 26.19 21.68 32.51
N GLU A 307 25.77 20.42 32.36
CA GLU A 307 24.52 19.91 32.93
C GLU A 307 24.55 19.92 34.46
N GLN A 308 25.66 19.52 35.08
CA GLN A 308 25.83 19.63 36.53
C GLN A 308 25.79 21.08 37.01
N ILE A 309 26.43 22.01 36.29
CA ILE A 309 26.34 23.44 36.58
C ILE A 309 24.89 23.92 36.45
N ARG A 310 24.16 23.50 35.42
CA ARG A 310 22.75 23.84 35.23
C ARG A 310 21.91 23.35 36.41
N GLN A 311 22.06 22.08 36.79
CA GLN A 311 21.36 21.49 37.94
C GLN A 311 21.69 22.22 39.26
N LEU A 312 22.98 22.53 39.49
CA LEU A 312 23.39 23.27 40.68
C LEU A 312 22.89 24.71 40.67
N THR A 313 22.77 25.33 39.49
CA THR A 313 22.20 26.68 39.34
C THR A 313 20.71 26.69 39.59
N GLU A 314 19.99 25.68 39.09
CA GLU A 314 18.56 25.48 39.37
C GLU A 314 18.33 25.22 40.86
N ARG A 315 19.12 24.32 41.47
CA ARG A 315 19.13 24.07 42.92
C ARG A 315 19.41 25.33 43.73
N LYS A 316 20.35 26.16 43.28
CA LYS A 316 20.66 27.45 43.91
C LYS A 316 19.47 28.39 43.81
N TYR A 317 18.82 28.49 42.65
CA TYR A 317 17.64 29.33 42.48
C TYR A 317 16.46 28.85 43.34
N GLU A 318 16.25 27.54 43.45
CA GLU A 318 15.28 26.94 44.37
C GLU A 318 15.55 27.34 45.82
N LEU A 319 16.79 27.18 46.28
CA LEU A 319 17.21 27.52 47.64
C LEU A 319 17.13 29.03 47.91
N GLU A 320 17.48 29.88 46.93
CA GLU A 320 17.31 31.33 47.02
C GLU A 320 15.82 31.71 47.09
N ALA A 321 14.95 31.03 46.34
CA ALA A 321 13.50 31.23 46.41
C ALA A 321 12.90 30.73 47.74
N GLU A 322 13.43 29.65 48.31
CA GLU A 322 13.08 29.17 49.65
C GLU A 322 13.56 30.15 50.73
N GLU A 323 14.81 30.60 50.68
CA GLU A 323 15.36 31.58 51.62
C GLU A 323 14.62 32.93 51.54
N ALA A 324 14.26 33.37 50.33
CA ALA A 324 13.42 34.54 50.13
C ALA A 324 12.07 34.35 50.82
N LYS A 325 11.41 33.19 50.71
CA LYS A 325 10.16 32.90 51.43
C LYS A 325 10.35 32.95 52.95
N THR A 326 11.46 32.43 53.49
CA THR A 326 11.74 32.43 54.94
C THR A 326 12.06 33.82 55.50
N ARG A 327 12.46 34.77 54.65
CA ARG A 327 12.76 36.17 55.03
C ARG A 327 11.51 37.07 55.12
N LEU A 328 10.35 36.63 54.62
CA LEU A 328 9.11 37.39 54.71
C LEU A 328 8.40 37.17 56.05
N SER A 329 7.70 38.19 56.53
CA SER A 329 6.84 38.08 57.72
C SER A 329 5.71 37.06 57.47
N PRO A 330 5.26 36.29 58.49
CA PRO A 330 4.12 35.37 58.35
C PRO A 330 2.87 36.01 57.74
N GLU A 331 2.63 37.31 57.97
CA GLU A 331 1.50 38.05 57.37
C GLU A 331 1.68 38.28 55.87
N GLU A 332 2.90 38.64 55.44
CA GLU A 332 3.25 38.84 54.03
C GLU A 332 3.26 37.51 53.25
N GLN A 333 3.69 36.42 53.88
CA GLN A 333 3.61 35.06 53.31
C GLN A 333 2.15 34.66 53.04
N VAL A 334 1.24 34.96 53.97
CA VAL A 334 -0.20 34.69 53.82
C VAL A 334 -0.80 35.55 52.69
N GLU A 335 -0.40 36.81 52.56
CA GLU A 335 -0.87 37.69 51.48
C GLU A 335 -0.38 37.25 50.10
N GLN A 336 0.89 36.85 49.98
CA GLN A 336 1.44 36.28 48.75
C GLN A 336 0.78 34.96 48.38
N LEU A 337 0.53 34.07 49.35
CA LEU A 337 -0.21 32.83 49.14
C LEU A 337 -1.64 33.10 48.68
N LYS A 338 -2.35 34.06 49.29
CA LYS A 338 -3.69 34.47 48.86
C LYS A 338 -3.69 35.03 47.43
N SER A 339 -2.69 35.85 47.08
CA SER A 339 -2.53 36.39 45.72
C SER A 339 -2.21 35.28 44.71
N LYS A 340 -1.36 34.31 45.10
CA LYS A 340 -1.06 33.13 44.28
C LYS A 340 -2.29 32.26 44.08
N ILE A 341 -3.02 31.93 45.14
CA ILE A 341 -4.27 31.14 45.06
C ILE A 341 -5.30 31.85 44.16
N LYS A 342 -5.44 33.18 44.25
CA LYS A 342 -6.33 33.93 43.35
C LYS A 342 -5.90 33.84 41.88
N ARG A 343 -4.60 33.95 41.60
CA ARG A 343 -4.05 33.81 40.24
C ARG A 343 -4.21 32.39 39.72
N ASP A 344 -3.83 31.40 40.52
CA ASP A 344 -3.92 29.98 40.18
C ASP A 344 -5.39 29.58 39.96
N ASN A 345 -6.34 30.07 40.78
CA ASN A 345 -7.78 29.83 40.57
C ASN A 345 -8.28 30.46 39.26
N ALA A 346 -7.86 31.70 38.94
CA ALA A 346 -8.22 32.33 37.68
C ALA A 346 -7.61 31.62 36.46
N GLU A 347 -6.40 31.08 36.60
CA GLU A 347 -5.75 30.26 35.58
C GLU A 347 -6.44 28.91 35.43
N VAL A 348 -6.80 28.25 36.52
CA VAL A 348 -7.58 27.01 36.51
C VAL A 348 -8.93 27.22 35.83
N ASP A 349 -9.64 28.31 36.13
CA ASP A 349 -10.90 28.65 35.46
C ASP A 349 -10.71 28.86 33.95
N ARG A 350 -9.65 29.58 33.55
CA ARG A 350 -9.31 29.76 32.13
C ARG A 350 -8.97 28.44 31.44
N LEU A 351 -8.17 27.59 32.09
CA LEU A 351 -7.79 26.27 31.55
C LEU A 351 -9.00 25.34 31.48
N GLN A 352 -9.91 25.39 32.45
CA GLN A 352 -11.17 24.64 32.41
C GLN A 352 -12.07 25.12 31.26
N GLN A 353 -12.15 26.43 31.00
CA GLN A 353 -12.86 26.96 29.84
C GLN A 353 -12.23 26.50 28.52
N GLN A 354 -10.90 26.57 28.40
CA GLN A 354 -10.18 26.07 27.23
C GLN A 354 -10.36 24.55 27.03
N ALA A 355 -10.30 23.76 28.11
CA ALA A 355 -10.53 22.33 28.06
C ALA A 355 -11.95 21.99 27.60
N ARG A 356 -12.98 22.74 28.04
CA ARG A 356 -14.36 22.57 27.54
C ARG A 356 -14.47 22.84 26.05
N VAL A 357 -13.86 23.93 25.56
CA VAL A 357 -13.84 24.26 24.12
C VAL A 357 -13.13 23.17 23.32
N VAL A 358 -12.00 22.66 23.82
CA VAL A 358 -11.28 21.56 23.17
C VAL A 358 -12.11 20.27 23.17
N LEU A 359 -12.77 19.92 24.28
CA LEU A 359 -13.66 18.75 24.35
C LEU A 359 -14.86 18.89 23.42
N GLU A 360 -15.43 20.08 23.29
CA GLU A 360 -16.52 20.35 22.34
C GLU A 360 -16.04 20.25 20.89
N ASN A 361 -14.84 20.75 20.59
CA ASN A 361 -14.20 20.60 19.29
C ASN A 361 -13.87 19.14 18.98
N ILE A 362 -13.37 18.37 19.96
CA ILE A 362 -13.14 16.93 19.83
C ILE A 362 -14.47 16.24 19.53
N LYS A 363 -15.53 16.51 20.30
CA LYS A 363 -16.85 15.90 20.05
C LYS A 363 -17.42 16.28 18.68
N LYS A 364 -17.17 17.50 18.21
CA LYS A 364 -17.56 17.96 16.87
C LYS A 364 -16.77 17.24 15.79
N LEU A 365 -15.46 17.10 15.95
CA LEU A 365 -14.59 16.36 15.04
C LEU A 365 -14.90 14.86 15.07
N GLU A 366 -15.14 14.25 16.23
CA GLU A 366 -15.62 12.88 16.40
C GLU A 366 -16.99 12.68 15.77
N GLY A 367 -17.89 13.67 15.86
CA GLY A 367 -19.15 13.66 15.13
C GLY A 367 -18.96 13.71 13.62
N GLN A 368 -18.02 14.53 13.13
CA GLN A 368 -17.67 14.61 11.71
C GLN A 368 -16.96 13.33 11.21
N VAL A 369 -16.08 12.74 12.02
CA VAL A 369 -15.39 11.48 11.76
C VAL A 369 -16.35 10.29 11.89
N GLY A 370 -17.30 10.31 12.82
CA GLY A 370 -18.36 9.30 12.97
C GLY A 370 -19.42 9.38 11.87
N SER A 371 -19.61 10.56 11.27
CA SER A 371 -20.41 10.75 10.04
C SER A 371 -19.70 10.20 8.80
N VAL A 372 -18.36 10.18 8.83
CA VAL A 372 -17.52 9.45 7.89
C VAL A 372 -17.24 8.07 8.50
N LYS A 373 -18.28 7.24 8.63
CA LYS A 373 -18.07 5.80 8.83
C LYS A 373 -17.06 5.35 7.77
N PRO A 374 -15.85 4.90 8.14
CA PRO A 374 -15.00 4.21 7.20
C PRO A 374 -15.80 3.01 6.74
N VAL A 375 -15.99 2.90 5.42
CA VAL A 375 -16.31 1.61 4.81
C VAL A 375 -15.28 0.63 5.37
N GLU A 376 -15.80 -0.43 6.00
CA GLU A 376 -15.04 -1.50 6.64
C GLU A 376 -13.96 -2.02 5.68
N ALA A 377 -12.73 -1.54 5.88
CA ALA A 377 -11.54 -2.17 5.36
C ALA A 377 -10.68 -2.53 6.56
N ALA A 378 -10.76 -3.81 6.91
CA ALA A 378 -9.85 -4.58 7.74
C ALA A 378 -8.62 -3.79 8.26
N LYS A 379 -8.60 -3.50 9.56
CA LYS A 379 -7.34 -3.33 10.28
C LYS A 379 -7.39 -3.98 11.68
N PRO A 380 -6.28 -4.62 12.09
CA PRO A 380 -6.19 -5.43 13.28
C PRO A 380 -6.19 -4.57 14.54
N ALA A 381 -6.84 -5.06 15.58
CA ALA A 381 -6.96 -4.40 16.87
C ALA A 381 -5.58 -4.07 17.48
N PRO A 382 -5.39 -2.89 18.09
CA PRO A 382 -4.28 -2.66 18.99
C PRO A 382 -4.50 -3.49 20.26
N ALA A 383 -3.45 -4.19 20.68
CA ALA A 383 -3.42 -4.90 21.94
C ALA A 383 -3.72 -3.93 23.10
N MET A 384 -4.52 -4.42 24.05
CA MET A 384 -4.85 -3.82 25.36
C MET A 384 -6.15 -3.01 25.45
N ALA A 385 -7.28 -3.71 25.31
CA ALA A 385 -8.54 -3.37 25.99
C ALA A 385 -9.17 -4.68 26.52
N PRO A 386 -9.88 -4.66 27.68
CA PRO A 386 -10.26 -5.85 28.41
C PRO A 386 -11.26 -6.73 27.64
N MET A 387 -11.05 -8.04 27.71
CA MET A 387 -11.86 -9.11 27.10
C MET A 387 -13.33 -9.12 27.57
N SER A 388 -14.19 -8.26 27.02
CA SER A 388 -15.65 -8.44 27.16
C SER A 388 -16.48 -8.13 25.91
N GLU A 389 -15.91 -7.54 24.86
CA GLU A 389 -16.67 -7.19 23.64
C GLU A 389 -16.46 -8.15 22.45
N LEU A 390 -15.47 -9.04 22.51
CA LEU A 390 -15.29 -10.09 21.48
C LEU A 390 -16.33 -11.21 21.53
N SER A 391 -17.01 -11.39 22.67
CA SER A 391 -18.03 -12.45 22.80
C SER A 391 -19.36 -12.13 22.10
N GLN A 392 -19.62 -10.88 21.72
CA GLN A 392 -20.84 -10.52 20.99
C GLN A 392 -20.68 -10.65 19.47
N ALA A 393 -19.46 -10.47 18.94
CA ALA A 393 -19.18 -10.58 17.51
C ALA A 393 -19.27 -12.03 17.00
N GLU A 394 -18.78 -13.01 17.79
CA GLU A 394 -18.94 -14.44 17.49
C GLU A 394 -20.42 -14.86 17.51
N ASP A 395 -21.20 -14.26 18.41
CA ASP A 395 -22.63 -14.56 18.59
C ASP A 395 -23.49 -13.93 17.48
N THR A 396 -23.05 -12.83 16.87
CA THR A 396 -23.66 -12.25 15.66
C THR A 396 -23.28 -12.99 14.40
N GLN A 397 -22.02 -13.44 14.26
CA GLN A 397 -21.56 -14.21 13.12
C GLN A 397 -22.24 -15.60 13.10
N GLY A 398 -22.34 -16.27 14.24
CA GLY A 398 -23.05 -17.54 14.35
C GLY A 398 -24.55 -17.43 14.03
N LYS A 399 -25.20 -16.33 14.41
CA LYS A 399 -26.61 -16.05 14.03
C LYS A 399 -26.75 -15.75 12.53
N TYR A 400 -25.79 -15.06 11.94
CA TYR A 400 -25.76 -14.81 10.50
C TYR A 400 -25.57 -16.12 9.71
N ASP A 401 -24.66 -16.98 10.14
CA ASP A 401 -24.42 -18.28 9.53
C ASP A 401 -25.64 -19.21 9.67
N GLU A 402 -26.33 -19.20 10.83
CA GLU A 402 -27.59 -19.94 11.02
C GLU A 402 -28.72 -19.39 10.13
N LEU A 403 -28.77 -18.07 9.93
CA LEU A 403 -29.76 -17.45 9.04
C LEU A 403 -29.47 -17.78 7.57
N LEU A 404 -28.20 -17.80 7.17
CA LEU A 404 -27.77 -18.19 5.83
C LEU A 404 -28.05 -19.68 5.57
N ALA A 405 -27.83 -20.55 6.56
CA ALA A 405 -28.21 -21.96 6.47
C ALA A 405 -29.72 -22.14 6.31
N LYS A 406 -30.53 -21.41 7.08
CA LYS A 406 -32.00 -21.40 6.92
C LYS A 406 -32.44 -20.85 5.56
N GLU A 407 -31.78 -19.82 5.06
CA GLU A 407 -32.05 -19.27 3.73
C GLU A 407 -31.71 -20.27 2.61
N GLN A 408 -30.59 -20.98 2.73
CA GLN A 408 -30.22 -22.06 1.82
C GLN A 408 -31.22 -23.21 1.86
N ASP A 409 -31.67 -23.62 3.06
CA ASP A 409 -32.70 -24.64 3.24
C ASP A 409 -34.02 -24.20 2.60
N LEU A 410 -34.46 -22.96 2.83
CA LEU A 410 -35.66 -22.40 2.21
C LEU A 410 -35.53 -22.31 0.69
N ASN A 411 -34.38 -21.94 0.14
CA ASN A 411 -34.14 -21.92 -1.29
C ASN A 411 -34.13 -23.33 -1.90
N SER A 412 -33.58 -24.31 -1.18
CA SER A 412 -33.63 -25.72 -1.59
C SER A 412 -35.07 -26.27 -1.56
N PHE A 413 -35.88 -25.85 -0.58
CA PHE A 413 -37.29 -26.18 -0.51
C PHE A 413 -38.07 -25.50 -1.64
N LEU A 414 -37.86 -24.20 -1.88
CA LEU A 414 -38.55 -23.45 -2.93
C LEU A 414 -38.23 -23.98 -4.33
N SER A 415 -36.97 -24.35 -4.59
CA SER A 415 -36.56 -24.94 -5.88
C SER A 415 -37.16 -26.34 -6.09
N SER A 416 -37.28 -27.15 -5.03
CA SER A 416 -37.90 -28.48 -5.11
C SER A 416 -39.43 -28.47 -5.01
N PHE A 417 -40.03 -27.39 -4.50
CA PHE A 417 -41.47 -27.29 -4.26
C PHE A 417 -42.30 -27.42 -5.54
N GLN A 418 -41.88 -26.77 -6.64
CA GLN A 418 -42.61 -26.89 -7.91
C GLN A 418 -42.60 -28.33 -8.45
N SER A 419 -41.48 -29.04 -8.32
CA SER A 419 -41.37 -30.45 -8.70
C SER A 419 -42.26 -31.34 -7.82
N GLN A 420 -42.16 -31.19 -6.50
CA GLN A 420 -42.97 -31.97 -5.55
C GLN A 420 -44.47 -31.70 -5.72
N MET A 421 -44.86 -30.46 -6.01
CA MET A 421 -46.25 -30.09 -6.28
C MET A 421 -46.74 -30.70 -7.59
N ALA A 422 -45.92 -30.70 -8.64
CA ALA A 422 -46.23 -31.36 -9.90
C ALA A 422 -46.42 -32.87 -9.71
N ASP A 423 -45.52 -33.54 -8.99
CA ASP A 423 -45.61 -34.98 -8.69
C ASP A 423 -46.87 -35.30 -7.89
N ARG A 424 -47.19 -34.49 -6.87
CA ARG A 424 -48.43 -34.63 -6.09
C ARG A 424 -49.68 -34.39 -6.93
N LYS A 425 -49.63 -33.46 -7.89
CA LYS A 425 -50.74 -33.19 -8.81
C LYS A 425 -50.94 -34.34 -9.79
N VAL A 426 -49.87 -34.96 -10.28
CA VAL A 426 -49.93 -36.17 -11.11
C VAL A 426 -50.49 -37.36 -10.32
N ASP A 427 -50.05 -37.56 -9.08
CA ASP A 427 -50.59 -38.60 -8.19
C ASP A 427 -52.09 -38.35 -7.88
N LEU A 428 -52.48 -37.09 -7.63
CA LEU A 428 -53.87 -36.71 -7.45
C LEU A 428 -54.69 -36.97 -8.72
N GLN A 429 -54.18 -36.61 -9.91
CA GLN A 429 -54.83 -36.89 -11.18
C GLN A 429 -54.99 -38.38 -11.42
N SER A 430 -53.95 -39.19 -11.18
CA SER A 430 -54.02 -40.65 -11.26
C SER A 430 -55.09 -41.24 -10.33
N LYS A 431 -55.18 -40.74 -9.09
CA LYS A 431 -56.24 -41.12 -8.15
C LYS A 431 -57.62 -40.68 -8.62
N GLN A 432 -57.75 -39.46 -9.15
CA GLN A 432 -59.00 -38.97 -9.72
C GLN A 432 -59.42 -39.80 -10.93
N GLU A 433 -58.49 -40.15 -11.82
CA GLU A 433 -58.71 -41.05 -12.97
C GLU A 433 -59.13 -42.44 -12.51
N ALA A 434 -58.54 -42.98 -11.45
CA ALA A 434 -58.96 -44.25 -10.87
C ALA A 434 -60.39 -44.18 -10.30
N VAL A 435 -60.74 -43.08 -9.63
CA VAL A 435 -62.10 -42.82 -9.14
C VAL A 435 -63.07 -42.67 -10.32
N VAL A 436 -62.72 -41.89 -11.34
CA VAL A 436 -63.53 -41.71 -12.55
C VAL A 436 -63.66 -43.03 -13.29
N ALA A 437 -62.62 -43.85 -13.40
CA ALA A 437 -62.69 -45.18 -14.01
C ALA A 437 -63.60 -46.12 -13.22
N ALA A 438 -63.61 -46.04 -11.88
CA ALA A 438 -64.57 -46.77 -11.05
C ALA A 438 -66.00 -46.26 -11.26
N LEU A 439 -66.21 -44.95 -11.26
CA LEU A 439 -67.51 -44.31 -11.53
C LEU A 439 -67.98 -44.56 -12.96
N GLU A 440 -67.09 -44.66 -13.94
CA GLU A 440 -67.36 -45.01 -15.32
C GLU A 440 -67.69 -46.49 -15.46
N ARG A 441 -67.06 -47.39 -14.70
CA ARG A 441 -67.48 -48.81 -14.68
C ARG A 441 -68.89 -48.93 -14.12
N VAL A 442 -69.20 -48.18 -13.06
CA VAL A 442 -70.55 -48.09 -12.47
C VAL A 442 -71.54 -47.42 -13.44
N SER A 443 -71.12 -46.35 -14.12
CA SER A 443 -71.92 -45.61 -15.08
C SER A 443 -72.10 -46.37 -16.40
N LYS A 444 -71.11 -47.15 -16.88
CA LYS A 444 -71.22 -48.06 -18.02
C LYS A 444 -72.13 -49.24 -17.66
N ALA A 445 -72.05 -49.78 -16.44
CA ALA A 445 -73.04 -50.73 -15.93
C ALA A 445 -74.46 -50.11 -15.88
N GLY A 446 -74.58 -48.82 -15.53
CA GLY A 446 -75.85 -48.08 -15.55
C GLY A 446 -76.34 -47.66 -16.96
N LYS A 447 -75.44 -47.34 -17.90
CA LYS A 447 -75.73 -46.94 -19.29
C LYS A 447 -76.02 -48.13 -20.20
N VAL A 448 -75.56 -49.34 -19.87
CA VAL A 448 -76.07 -50.59 -20.48
C VAL A 448 -77.54 -50.81 -20.10
N VAL A 449 -77.98 -50.31 -18.95
CA VAL A 449 -79.38 -50.37 -18.48
C VAL A 449 -80.21 -49.18 -18.96
N GLN A 450 -79.59 -48.03 -19.28
CA GLN A 450 -80.30 -46.82 -19.67
C GLN A 450 -79.70 -46.17 -20.91
N SER A 451 -80.47 -46.25 -21.98
CA SER A 451 -80.53 -45.34 -23.14
C SER A 451 -79.58 -45.58 -24.32
N LYS A 452 -80.23 -46.02 -25.40
CA LYS A 452 -79.94 -45.68 -26.79
C LYS A 452 -79.77 -44.17 -26.98
N ALA A 453 -78.92 -43.85 -27.97
CA ALA A 453 -78.85 -42.64 -28.79
C ALA A 453 -77.77 -41.61 -28.41
N LEU A 454 -76.74 -41.55 -29.28
CA LEU A 454 -75.80 -40.45 -29.44
C LEU A 454 -76.43 -39.31 -30.28
N PRO A 455 -76.09 -38.03 -30.03
CA PRO A 455 -76.41 -36.92 -30.94
C PRO A 455 -75.31 -36.62 -31.99
N ASP A 456 -75.77 -36.17 -33.14
CA ASP A 456 -75.11 -36.02 -34.45
C ASP A 456 -74.41 -34.65 -34.68
N SER A 457 -73.47 -34.69 -35.64
CA SER A 457 -72.43 -33.79 -36.14
C SER A 457 -72.85 -32.37 -36.57
N GLY A 458 -74.13 -32.00 -36.54
CA GLY A 458 -74.61 -30.68 -37.00
C GLY A 458 -74.38 -29.55 -36.00
N LYS A 459 -74.44 -29.84 -34.69
CA LYS A 459 -74.29 -28.82 -33.63
C LYS A 459 -72.85 -28.35 -33.41
N PHE A 460 -71.86 -29.07 -33.95
CA PHE A 460 -70.43 -28.76 -33.74
C PHE A 460 -69.98 -27.55 -34.56
N ARG A 461 -70.57 -27.35 -35.75
CA ARG A 461 -70.16 -26.29 -36.68
C ARG A 461 -70.78 -24.94 -36.34
N GLU A 462 -72.06 -24.92 -35.96
CA GLU A 462 -72.69 -23.71 -35.39
C GLU A 462 -72.09 -23.32 -34.03
N MET A 463 -71.68 -24.30 -33.19
CA MET A 463 -70.92 -24.01 -31.98
C MET A 463 -69.54 -23.41 -32.30
N GLN A 464 -68.88 -23.81 -33.39
CA GLN A 464 -67.55 -23.31 -33.75
C GLN A 464 -67.58 -21.82 -34.11
N ASP A 465 -68.59 -21.41 -34.88
CA ASP A 465 -68.75 -20.02 -35.32
C ASP A 465 -69.29 -19.12 -34.18
N GLU A 466 -70.19 -19.63 -33.32
CA GLU A 466 -70.55 -18.95 -32.07
C GLU A 466 -69.39 -18.86 -31.07
N LEU A 467 -68.51 -19.87 -31.04
CA LEU A 467 -67.35 -19.92 -30.16
C LEU A 467 -66.37 -18.82 -30.51
N GLU A 468 -66.11 -18.57 -31.80
CA GLU A 468 -65.12 -17.57 -32.24
C GLU A 468 -65.61 -16.13 -32.01
N TYR A 469 -66.90 -15.84 -32.21
CA TYR A 469 -67.50 -14.56 -31.85
C TYR A 469 -67.56 -14.34 -30.33
N LYS A 470 -67.92 -15.38 -29.55
CA LYS A 470 -67.84 -15.34 -28.08
C LYS A 470 -66.39 -15.23 -27.60
N LYS A 471 -65.41 -15.78 -28.32
CA LYS A 471 -63.98 -15.71 -27.94
C LYS A 471 -63.47 -14.28 -27.95
N ILE A 472 -63.85 -13.46 -28.94
CA ILE A 472 -63.44 -12.05 -29.04
C ILE A 472 -64.14 -11.18 -27.99
N GLN A 473 -65.42 -11.45 -27.68
CA GLN A 473 -66.11 -10.76 -26.58
C GLN A 473 -65.57 -11.18 -25.21
N VAL A 474 -65.28 -12.47 -25.03
CA VAL A 474 -64.66 -13.02 -23.82
C VAL A 474 -63.25 -12.47 -23.66
N GLU A 475 -62.45 -12.33 -24.72
CA GLU A 475 -61.09 -11.77 -24.63
C GLU A 475 -61.08 -10.31 -24.14
N ASN A 476 -62.00 -9.47 -24.64
CA ASN A 476 -62.14 -8.09 -24.17
C ASN A 476 -62.72 -8.00 -22.74
N ALA A 477 -63.68 -8.86 -22.41
CA ALA A 477 -64.19 -8.99 -21.05
C ALA A 477 -63.12 -9.56 -20.10
N GLN A 478 -62.25 -10.44 -20.59
CA GLN A 478 -61.18 -11.10 -19.85
C GLN A 478 -60.03 -10.14 -19.61
N ASN A 479 -59.65 -9.29 -20.56
CA ASN A 479 -58.68 -8.21 -20.33
C ASN A 479 -59.21 -7.18 -19.32
N THR A 480 -60.49 -6.83 -19.39
CA THR A 480 -61.12 -5.95 -18.39
C THR A 480 -61.24 -6.63 -17.02
N GLN A 481 -61.55 -7.93 -16.99
CA GLN A 481 -61.63 -8.72 -15.76
C GLN A 481 -60.25 -8.95 -15.14
N VAL A 482 -59.20 -9.14 -15.93
CA VAL A 482 -57.82 -9.26 -15.46
C VAL A 482 -57.40 -7.95 -14.82
N ARG A 483 -57.62 -6.80 -15.48
CA ARG A 483 -57.32 -5.50 -14.89
C ARG A 483 -58.09 -5.23 -13.61
N LEU A 484 -59.39 -5.54 -13.56
CA LEU A 484 -60.20 -5.39 -12.34
C LEU A 484 -59.76 -6.38 -11.24
N LYS A 485 -59.34 -7.59 -11.58
CA LYS A 485 -58.76 -8.55 -10.63
C LYS A 485 -57.44 -8.04 -10.09
N ASP A 486 -56.58 -7.49 -10.94
CA ASP A 486 -55.28 -6.94 -10.54
C ASP A 486 -55.49 -5.73 -9.60
N GLU A 487 -56.38 -4.80 -9.95
CA GLU A 487 -56.75 -3.68 -9.08
C GLU A 487 -57.36 -4.16 -7.76
N LEU A 488 -58.23 -5.17 -7.78
CA LEU A 488 -58.82 -5.74 -6.57
C LEU A 488 -57.78 -6.48 -5.72
N THR A 489 -56.81 -7.18 -6.31
CA THR A 489 -55.71 -7.81 -5.58
C THR A 489 -54.77 -6.78 -4.97
N MET A 490 -54.48 -5.68 -5.68
CA MET A 490 -53.70 -4.57 -5.14
C MET A 490 -54.42 -3.91 -3.96
N ARG A 491 -55.74 -3.65 -4.08
CA ARG A 491 -56.54 -3.10 -2.98
C ARG A 491 -56.65 -4.05 -1.79
N ARG A 492 -56.75 -5.36 -2.02
CA ARG A 492 -56.70 -6.36 -0.94
C ARG A 492 -55.34 -6.38 -0.25
N ALA A 493 -54.25 -6.29 -1.00
CA ALA A 493 -52.90 -6.21 -0.43
C ALA A 493 -52.66 -4.89 0.33
N GLU A 494 -53.23 -3.78 -0.13
CA GLU A 494 -53.23 -2.51 0.61
C GLU A 494 -54.03 -2.61 1.92
N LEU A 495 -55.22 -3.22 1.89
CA LEU A 495 -56.04 -3.45 3.09
C LEU A 495 -55.35 -4.38 4.08
N GLU A 496 -54.77 -5.49 3.62
CA GLU A 496 -54.01 -6.40 4.47
C GLU A 496 -52.80 -5.71 5.11
N LYS A 497 -52.11 -4.82 4.37
CA LYS A 497 -51.05 -4.00 4.96
C LYS A 497 -51.58 -3.03 6.02
N ILE A 498 -52.75 -2.44 5.82
CA ILE A 498 -53.38 -1.57 6.82
C ILE A 498 -53.77 -2.38 8.05
N ASP A 499 -54.41 -3.53 7.89
CA ASP A 499 -54.81 -4.41 8.98
C ASP A 499 -53.58 -4.87 9.79
N THR A 500 -52.48 -5.25 9.13
CA THR A 500 -51.23 -5.60 9.82
C THR A 500 -50.58 -4.42 10.54
N LEU A 501 -50.76 -3.19 10.06
CA LEU A 501 -50.31 -1.99 10.76
C LEU A 501 -51.18 -1.70 11.98
N GLU A 502 -52.50 -1.90 11.89
CA GLU A 502 -53.40 -1.79 13.04
C GLU A 502 -53.07 -2.83 14.12
N ASP A 503 -52.81 -4.08 13.74
CA ASP A 503 -52.37 -5.13 14.67
C ASP A 503 -51.05 -4.76 15.36
N LYS A 504 -50.07 -4.25 14.60
CA LYS A 504 -48.79 -3.77 15.16
C LYS A 504 -48.99 -2.58 16.12
N ILE A 505 -49.85 -1.63 15.76
CA ILE A 505 -50.15 -0.48 16.62
C ILE A 505 -50.84 -0.95 17.91
N MET A 506 -51.75 -1.92 17.83
CA MET A 506 -52.37 -2.52 19.01
C MET A 506 -51.34 -3.23 19.88
N GLU A 507 -50.45 -4.02 19.28
CA GLU A 507 -49.37 -4.69 20.01
C GLU A 507 -48.44 -3.69 20.70
N GLU A 508 -47.98 -2.66 20.00
CA GLU A 508 -47.17 -1.58 20.56
C GLU A 508 -47.89 -0.83 21.69
N LEU A 509 -49.19 -0.53 21.54
CA LEU A 509 -49.99 0.07 22.61
C LEU A 509 -50.10 -0.85 23.84
N THR A 510 -50.26 -2.16 23.64
CA THR A 510 -50.28 -3.11 24.76
C THR A 510 -48.92 -3.23 25.43
N ASN A 511 -47.83 -3.21 24.65
CA ASN A 511 -46.46 -3.25 25.16
C ASN A 511 -46.12 -1.99 25.94
N LEU A 512 -46.50 -0.81 25.44
CA LEU A 512 -46.33 0.46 26.16
C LEU A 512 -47.15 0.49 27.45
N LYS A 513 -48.39 -0.03 27.45
CA LYS A 513 -49.21 -0.15 28.67
C LYS A 513 -48.56 -1.10 29.69
N LYS A 514 -48.07 -2.26 29.27
CA LYS A 514 -47.33 -3.20 30.13
C LYS A 514 -46.07 -2.54 30.70
N LYS A 515 -45.28 -1.87 29.86
CA LYS A 515 -44.06 -1.18 30.28
C LYS A 515 -44.36 -0.08 31.29
N ARG A 516 -45.44 0.68 31.09
CA ARG A 516 -45.90 1.68 32.06
C ARG A 516 -46.29 1.03 33.39
N ALA A 517 -47.07 -0.05 33.35
CA ALA A 517 -47.46 -0.76 34.58
C ALA A 517 -46.25 -1.29 35.37
N VAL A 518 -45.25 -1.85 34.67
CA VAL A 518 -43.98 -2.28 35.27
C VAL A 518 -43.23 -1.08 35.87
N MET A 519 -43.11 0.04 35.13
CA MET A 519 -42.46 1.24 35.66
C MET A 519 -43.20 1.82 36.88
N ASP A 520 -44.54 1.81 36.88
CA ASP A 520 -45.34 2.28 38.02
C ASP A 520 -45.17 1.36 39.25
N GLU A 521 -45.05 0.05 39.03
CA GLU A 521 -44.76 -0.95 40.09
C GLU A 521 -43.32 -0.78 40.63
N GLU A 522 -42.33 -0.67 39.74
CA GLU A 522 -40.94 -0.42 40.09
C GLU A 522 -40.78 0.89 40.88
N LEU A 523 -41.44 1.97 40.48
CA LEU A 523 -41.45 3.25 41.21
C LEU A 523 -42.02 3.10 42.63
N ALA A 524 -43.06 2.29 42.81
CA ALA A 524 -43.61 1.98 44.13
C ALA A 524 -42.64 1.17 44.98
N GLU A 525 -41.90 0.21 44.38
CA GLU A 525 -40.87 -0.55 45.08
C GLU A 525 -39.64 0.30 45.46
N PHE A 526 -39.18 1.19 44.57
CA PHE A 526 -38.07 2.11 44.85
C PHE A 526 -38.41 3.15 45.93
N GLY A 527 -39.69 3.46 46.13
CA GLY A 527 -40.16 4.29 47.25
C GLY A 527 -39.97 3.66 48.63
N MET A 528 -39.79 2.33 48.72
CA MET A 528 -39.70 1.57 49.97
C MET A 528 -38.33 0.91 50.18
N VAL A 529 -37.25 1.72 50.11
CA VAL A 529 -35.85 1.29 50.21
C VAL A 529 -35.58 0.35 51.39
N GLU A 530 -36.16 0.60 52.56
CA GLU A 530 -35.92 -0.23 53.74
C GLU A 530 -36.59 -1.61 53.65
N GLN A 531 -37.77 -1.70 53.04
CA GLN A 531 -38.42 -2.99 52.77
C GLN A 531 -37.65 -3.77 51.70
N LEU A 532 -37.10 -3.07 50.70
CA LEU A 532 -36.28 -3.67 49.65
C LEU A 532 -34.99 -4.29 50.23
N LYS A 533 -34.33 -3.63 51.19
CA LYS A 533 -33.19 -4.20 51.92
C LYS A 533 -33.55 -5.48 52.67
N VAL A 534 -34.71 -5.49 53.36
CA VAL A 534 -35.17 -6.68 54.10
C VAL A 534 -35.50 -7.84 53.14
N LYS A 535 -36.14 -7.56 51.99
CA LYS A 535 -36.38 -8.55 50.93
C LYS A 535 -35.05 -9.06 50.34
N ALA A 536 -34.08 -8.18 50.10
CA ALA A 536 -32.75 -8.54 49.60
C ALA A 536 -31.98 -9.45 50.58
N GLU A 537 -32.02 -9.16 51.88
CA GLU A 537 -31.39 -10.02 52.90
C GLU A 537 -32.08 -11.39 53.02
N LYS A 538 -33.42 -11.43 52.94
CA LYS A 538 -34.17 -12.71 52.94
C LYS A 538 -33.86 -13.55 51.70
N THR A 539 -33.86 -12.93 50.52
CA THR A 539 -33.54 -13.62 49.25
C THR A 539 -32.09 -14.08 49.21
N LYS A 540 -31.14 -13.27 49.70
CA LYS A 540 -29.74 -13.66 49.86
C LYS A 540 -29.61 -14.90 50.73
N LYS A 541 -30.24 -14.93 51.91
CA LYS A 541 -30.22 -16.11 52.79
C LYS A 541 -30.80 -17.35 52.12
N TYR A 542 -31.95 -17.21 51.46
CA TYR A 542 -32.58 -18.29 50.71
C TYR A 542 -31.69 -18.84 49.58
N LEU A 543 -31.06 -17.95 48.81
CA LEU A 543 -30.15 -18.34 47.73
C LEU A 543 -28.86 -18.99 48.27
N GLU A 544 -28.37 -18.55 49.43
CA GLU A 544 -27.20 -19.17 50.08
C GLU A 544 -27.51 -20.61 50.55
N GLU A 545 -28.71 -20.82 51.12
CA GLU A 545 -29.20 -22.16 51.47
C GLU A 545 -29.36 -23.06 50.24
N GLN A 546 -29.97 -22.55 49.16
CA GLN A 546 -30.08 -23.30 47.91
C GLN A 546 -28.70 -23.61 47.31
N ARG A 547 -27.77 -22.66 47.35
CA ARG A 547 -26.40 -22.88 46.85
C ARG A 547 -25.73 -24.04 47.59
N LEU A 548 -25.89 -24.14 48.91
CA LEU A 548 -25.35 -25.23 49.71
C LEU A 548 -25.97 -26.58 49.33
N VAL A 549 -27.31 -26.63 49.17
CA VAL A 549 -28.00 -27.86 48.74
C VAL A 549 -27.55 -28.29 47.35
N LEU A 550 -27.46 -27.36 46.40
CA LEU A 550 -27.04 -27.62 45.04
C LEU A 550 -25.56 -28.02 44.96
N ALA A 551 -24.69 -27.43 45.78
CA ALA A 551 -23.28 -27.82 45.89
C ALA A 551 -23.17 -29.28 46.38
N GLY A 552 -23.91 -29.66 47.42
CA GLY A 552 -23.95 -31.06 47.88
C GLY A 552 -24.45 -32.03 46.81
N ARG A 553 -25.51 -31.66 46.07
CA ARG A 553 -26.01 -32.46 44.94
C ARG A 553 -24.99 -32.57 43.81
N LYS A 554 -24.28 -31.49 43.48
CA LYS A 554 -23.20 -31.48 42.47
C LYS A 554 -22.08 -32.43 42.86
N ASP A 555 -21.64 -32.42 44.12
CA ASP A 555 -20.57 -33.29 44.59
C ASP A 555 -20.98 -34.77 44.60
N LEU A 556 -22.24 -35.05 44.95
CA LEU A 556 -22.81 -36.40 44.83
C LEU A 556 -22.82 -36.88 43.37
N ILE A 557 -23.32 -36.06 42.44
CA ILE A 557 -23.35 -36.40 41.01
C ILE A 557 -21.93 -36.59 40.47
N LYS A 558 -20.97 -35.76 40.88
CA LYS A 558 -19.56 -35.87 40.48
C LYS A 558 -18.96 -37.20 40.94
N THR A 559 -19.32 -37.67 42.12
CA THR A 559 -18.88 -38.96 42.66
C THR A 559 -19.50 -40.12 41.88
N LEU A 560 -20.81 -40.07 41.61
CA LEU A 560 -21.49 -41.06 40.78
C LEU A 560 -20.94 -41.11 39.35
N ALA A 561 -20.63 -39.96 38.76
CA ALA A 561 -20.05 -39.88 37.42
C ALA A 561 -18.66 -40.54 37.37
N LYS A 562 -17.82 -40.32 38.40
CA LYS A 562 -16.52 -41.02 38.51
C LYS A 562 -16.70 -42.54 38.61
N GLU A 563 -17.65 -43.01 39.40
CA GLU A 563 -17.95 -44.45 39.52
C GLU A 563 -18.42 -45.04 38.19
N LYS A 564 -19.32 -44.36 37.47
CA LYS A 564 -19.80 -44.79 36.15
C LYS A 564 -18.70 -44.78 35.11
N LYS A 565 -17.81 -43.78 35.13
CA LYS A 565 -16.64 -43.72 34.25
C LYS A 565 -15.69 -44.90 34.51
N ALA A 566 -15.39 -45.20 35.78
CA ALA A 566 -14.56 -46.36 36.13
C ALA A 566 -15.19 -47.69 35.63
N LYS A 567 -16.53 -47.83 35.72
CA LYS A 567 -17.25 -48.99 35.17
C LYS A 567 -17.18 -49.05 33.64
N LEU A 568 -17.19 -47.91 32.95
CA LEU A 568 -17.05 -47.84 31.50
C LEU A 568 -15.63 -48.23 31.09
N ASP A 569 -14.61 -47.67 31.74
CA ASP A 569 -13.21 -47.97 31.47
C ASP A 569 -12.93 -49.48 31.67
N ALA A 570 -13.46 -50.08 32.75
CA ALA A 570 -13.36 -51.53 32.97
C ALA A 570 -14.01 -52.36 31.85
N LYS A 571 -15.17 -51.93 31.33
CA LYS A 571 -15.82 -52.60 30.19
C LYS A 571 -15.04 -52.42 28.89
N LEU A 572 -14.40 -51.28 28.68
CA LEU A 572 -13.53 -51.05 27.52
C LEU A 572 -12.30 -51.95 27.58
N SER A 573 -11.65 -52.08 28.74
CA SER A 573 -10.55 -53.03 28.93
C SER A 573 -11.00 -54.47 28.66
N GLN A 574 -12.17 -54.88 29.18
CA GLN A 574 -12.75 -56.20 28.87
C GLN A 574 -13.07 -56.40 27.38
N LEU A 575 -13.37 -55.34 26.63
CA LEU A 575 -13.60 -55.42 25.20
C LEU A 575 -12.29 -55.57 24.44
N GLN A 576 -11.25 -54.83 24.83
CA GLN A 576 -9.91 -54.90 24.26
C GLN A 576 -9.22 -56.24 24.53
N GLU A 577 -9.47 -56.85 25.68
CA GLU A 577 -8.96 -58.18 26.04
C GLU A 577 -9.64 -59.32 25.27
N LYS A 578 -10.82 -59.09 24.67
CA LYS A 578 -11.49 -60.12 23.88
C LYS A 578 -10.77 -60.30 22.55
N ASP A 579 -10.23 -61.50 22.32
CA ASP A 579 -9.57 -61.89 21.07
C ASP A 579 -10.42 -61.58 19.82
N LEU A 580 -11.75 -61.72 19.92
CA LEU A 580 -12.68 -61.37 18.83
C LEU A 580 -12.57 -59.89 18.40
N HIS A 581 -12.42 -58.96 19.34
CA HIS A 581 -12.25 -57.54 19.03
C HIS A 581 -10.94 -57.29 18.29
N LEU A 582 -9.84 -57.89 18.77
CA LEU A 582 -8.54 -57.80 18.10
C LEU A 582 -8.57 -58.39 16.69
N THR A 583 -9.33 -59.47 16.47
CA THR A 583 -9.51 -60.04 15.13
C THR A 583 -10.32 -59.13 14.21
N LEU A 584 -11.38 -58.49 14.72
CA LEU A 584 -12.18 -57.54 13.96
C LEU A 584 -11.39 -56.30 13.58
N GLU A 585 -10.62 -55.73 14.51
CA GLU A 585 -9.77 -54.57 14.28
C GLU A 585 -8.69 -54.86 13.23
N ARG A 586 -8.09 -56.06 13.27
CA ARG A 586 -7.14 -56.52 12.24
C ARG A 586 -7.80 -56.67 10.86
N LEU A 587 -9.02 -57.20 10.81
CA LEU A 587 -9.78 -57.33 9.56
C LEU A 587 -10.13 -55.95 9.00
N GLU A 588 -10.53 -55.00 9.84
CA GLU A 588 -10.81 -53.62 9.43
C GLU A 588 -9.56 -52.93 8.88
N GLN A 589 -8.41 -53.09 9.54
CA GLN A 589 -7.14 -52.54 9.05
C GLN A 589 -6.72 -53.17 7.72
N LYS A 590 -7.00 -54.47 7.51
CA LYS A 590 -6.77 -55.15 6.23
C LYS A 590 -7.68 -54.61 5.13
N ILE A 591 -8.94 -54.27 5.43
CA ILE A 591 -9.84 -53.64 4.46
C ILE A 591 -9.30 -52.27 4.05
N ARG A 592 -8.91 -51.42 5.02
CA ARG A 592 -8.38 -50.07 4.73
C ARG A 592 -7.12 -50.11 3.86
N THR A 593 -6.20 -51.05 4.11
CA THR A 593 -4.98 -51.20 3.30
C THR A 593 -5.28 -51.69 1.88
N LEU A 594 -6.25 -52.59 1.70
CA LEU A 594 -6.71 -53.00 0.38
C LEU A 594 -7.38 -51.85 -0.38
N GLU A 595 -8.20 -51.03 0.30
CA GLU A 595 -8.84 -49.85 -0.30
C GLU A 595 -7.80 -48.83 -0.78
N GLN A 596 -6.76 -48.56 0.02
CA GLN A 596 -5.64 -47.71 -0.38
C GLN A 596 -4.89 -48.29 -1.60
N GLY A 597 -4.65 -49.60 -1.60
CA GLY A 597 -4.05 -50.31 -2.74
C GLY A 597 -4.86 -50.16 -4.03
N ILE A 598 -6.18 -50.34 -3.95
CA ILE A 598 -7.10 -50.15 -5.09
C ILE A 598 -7.03 -48.71 -5.59
N PHE A 599 -7.07 -47.73 -4.68
CA PHE A 599 -6.98 -46.32 -5.06
C PHE A 599 -5.68 -46.00 -5.81
N THR A 600 -4.52 -46.41 -5.29
CA THR A 600 -3.23 -46.19 -5.96
C THR A 600 -3.13 -46.85 -7.33
N MET A 601 -3.72 -48.04 -7.49
CA MET A 601 -3.78 -48.72 -8.78
C MET A 601 -4.67 -47.96 -9.77
N ASP A 602 -5.84 -47.48 -9.33
CA ASP A 602 -6.74 -46.67 -10.17
C ASP A 602 -6.07 -45.36 -10.63
N GLU A 603 -5.35 -44.70 -9.73
CA GLU A 603 -4.60 -43.48 -10.04
C GLU A 603 -3.46 -43.74 -11.05
N PHE A 604 -2.73 -44.85 -10.89
CA PHE A 604 -1.72 -45.26 -11.86
C PHE A 604 -2.32 -45.55 -13.24
N VAL A 605 -3.47 -46.24 -13.30
CA VAL A 605 -4.18 -46.52 -14.55
C VAL A 605 -4.61 -45.21 -15.21
N ARG A 606 -5.25 -44.29 -14.47
CA ARG A 606 -5.65 -42.97 -15.01
C ARG A 606 -4.46 -42.16 -15.50
N GLY A 607 -3.34 -42.20 -14.78
CA GLY A 607 -2.10 -41.55 -15.21
C GLY A 607 -1.58 -42.11 -16.53
N LYS A 608 -1.58 -43.44 -16.69
CA LYS A 608 -1.18 -44.10 -17.94
C LYS A 608 -2.16 -43.83 -19.08
N GLU A 609 -3.45 -43.77 -18.81
CA GLU A 609 -4.47 -43.39 -19.79
C GLU A 609 -4.28 -41.94 -20.27
N ALA A 610 -3.96 -41.02 -19.36
CA ALA A 610 -3.68 -39.63 -19.70
C ALA A 610 -2.38 -39.48 -20.53
N GLU A 611 -1.31 -40.21 -20.19
CA GLU A 611 -0.07 -40.24 -20.98
C GLU A 611 -0.27 -40.82 -22.39
N ALA A 612 -1.24 -41.73 -22.55
CA ALA A 612 -1.57 -42.34 -23.83
C ALA A 612 -2.63 -41.58 -24.64
N ASP A 613 -3.15 -40.45 -24.14
CA ASP A 613 -4.14 -39.65 -24.87
C ASP A 613 -3.47 -38.73 -25.89
N PHE A 614 -3.28 -39.25 -27.11
CA PHE A 614 -2.71 -38.50 -28.24
C PHE A 614 -3.77 -37.69 -29.02
N LYS A 615 -5.05 -37.69 -28.62
CA LYS A 615 -6.11 -36.91 -29.28
C LYS A 615 -5.79 -35.41 -29.42
N PRO A 616 -5.27 -34.69 -28.40
CA PRO A 616 -4.94 -33.28 -28.54
C PRO A 616 -3.82 -33.04 -29.56
N LEU A 617 -2.79 -33.89 -29.61
CA LEU A 617 -1.72 -33.79 -30.60
C LEU A 617 -2.25 -33.98 -32.03
N VAL A 618 -3.16 -34.95 -32.21
CA VAL A 618 -3.83 -35.16 -33.50
C VAL A 618 -4.64 -33.92 -33.91
N GLN A 619 -5.35 -33.27 -32.97
CA GLN A 619 -6.07 -32.03 -33.27
C GLN A 619 -5.13 -30.89 -33.68
N GLU A 620 -3.98 -30.73 -33.03
CA GLU A 620 -2.97 -29.72 -33.37
C GLU A 620 -2.38 -29.93 -34.77
N VAL A 621 -2.07 -31.18 -35.12
CA VAL A 621 -1.58 -31.54 -36.47
C VAL A 621 -2.63 -31.23 -37.53
N VAL A 622 -3.91 -31.55 -37.26
CA VAL A 622 -5.01 -31.21 -38.18
C VAL A 622 -5.10 -29.69 -38.40
N VAL A 623 -5.03 -28.89 -37.33
CA VAL A 623 -5.04 -27.42 -37.43
C VAL A 623 -3.85 -26.88 -38.22
N MET A 624 -2.64 -27.43 -38.01
CA MET A 624 -1.45 -27.04 -38.77
C MET A 624 -1.59 -27.40 -40.26
N VAL A 625 -2.12 -28.57 -40.59
CA VAL A 625 -2.40 -28.99 -41.97
C VAL A 625 -3.41 -28.05 -42.61
N ASP A 626 -4.47 -27.69 -41.91
CA ASP A 626 -5.48 -26.75 -42.41
C ASP A 626 -4.89 -25.35 -42.65
N SER A 627 -4.03 -24.87 -41.75
CA SER A 627 -3.33 -23.59 -41.91
C SER A 627 -2.38 -23.60 -43.12
N LEU A 628 -1.60 -24.67 -43.29
CA LEU A 628 -0.71 -24.84 -44.44
C LEU A 628 -1.50 -24.88 -45.75
N ASN A 629 -2.61 -25.63 -45.77
CA ASN A 629 -3.50 -25.67 -46.93
C ASN A 629 -4.06 -24.27 -47.26
N LEU A 630 -4.35 -23.46 -46.25
CA LEU A 630 -4.83 -22.09 -46.41
C LEU A 630 -3.73 -21.16 -46.98
N GLU A 631 -2.48 -21.31 -46.55
CA GLU A 631 -1.34 -20.57 -47.13
C GLU A 631 -1.06 -20.98 -48.57
N VAL A 632 -1.10 -22.28 -48.87
CA VAL A 632 -0.94 -22.80 -50.24
C VAL A 632 -2.04 -22.26 -51.16
N GLN A 633 -3.29 -22.21 -50.69
CA GLN A 633 -4.39 -21.62 -51.46
C GLN A 633 -4.19 -20.12 -51.71
N LYS A 634 -3.68 -19.36 -50.72
CA LYS A 634 -3.35 -17.94 -50.90
C LYS A 634 -2.23 -17.73 -51.92
N MET A 635 -1.20 -18.58 -51.90
CA MET A 635 -0.09 -18.54 -52.86
C MET A 635 -0.54 -18.92 -54.28
N ALA A 636 -1.53 -19.81 -54.42
CA ALA A 636 -2.08 -20.18 -55.72
C ALA A 636 -3.05 -19.13 -56.32
N ALA A 637 -3.46 -18.12 -55.53
CA ALA A 637 -4.35 -17.04 -55.96
C ALA A 637 -3.62 -15.74 -56.35
N LEU A 638 -2.29 -15.70 -56.19
CA LEU A 638 -1.37 -14.69 -56.74
C LEU A 638 -0.84 -15.15 -58.09
#